data_AF-A0A6G0WDL8-F1
#
_entry.id   AF-A0A6G0WDL8-F1
#
_cell.length_a   1.000
_cell.length_b   1.000
_cell.length_c   1.000
_cell.angle_alpha   90.00
_cell.angle_beta   90.00
_cell.angle_gamma   90.00
#
_symmetry.space_group_name_H-M   'P 1'
#
loop_
_entity.id
_entity.type
_entity.pdbx_description
1 polymer ?
#
loop_
_entity_poly.entity_id
_entity_poly.type
_entity_poly.pdbx_seq_one_letter_code
_entity_poly.pdbx_strand_id
1 'polypeptide(L)'
;MLILYGSQTGTTEAYAKIVHSFATARGLAPRVLVADDFNPSQLVHEGLVIFLTSTFYNGEFPTNFTGCWEWLQKTQESLSATKFAVFGLGNSHTKDNFNHAAKQLDARLEALGAERIISLGLGDEQAPAGHETAFRPWIQQLWIKLLGGHGKMTLPIQYSLLRPAVPAATTTRKTPGFHNLRVVANTLLTPQGYERPTYLLTLELPEGEDYHLGDHIQVAYTNSASLVERLAHRLGLNLDETIQLEPVGHGTFLPTEPILLRDLLRDYVDLSTPPSRSFLEGLSALCTNKEEADTLENLAEDMTIGNLYTQYVSGNTQLRTPFTLIDVLEAHPSIELDLKHILGNVPLLRPRYYSVCSSPLVLGRHVQVVYMVDTWHCAGDPKKVFMGAAAGYMSRLKTGDVVSAGLSRGYFRLPTSLETPILGVALGTGISFFRALLQHRAYHQDRNATVSKIRLYFGIRHARKDFLFQTELETYIQRGLLELETACSHDSANFVTPATKIRDFPMAVAEYLDNGGVYFYCGIGGTVPYFHEAAIEAALQTCHKSTISQEVEAIDEMKLTGRWQVEAFASSLDHENALQQQQKIQTKKEDTPISDIVGECAMFCFQCGQTNQGIGCTKIGVCGKTPTVAALQDLLVDHLKQLSWFAHQIRLVDPDADLNQVDRFTLVALFSTLTNVNFDATRFVTFIEQTKEFTNQLNKQYVDICAAKNQTPARVPWKRTEANVLDIEELVASGRKVGVLSRLRAGRNDALVGLQEMLVYGLKGLAAYTDHSLQFGKENVEIYHFIHEAFNFLWTPEAAKIDNVVEMLMRCGQVNLTALALLHESNNTYGAQSPAVVSCLPRPGKCILVSGHDLKMLHDVLEACAAYKAEYGVHINVFTHGELLPAHGYPALRESPHLAGHFGAAWQRQSLEFAHFPGSILMTTNCLTQPKMEYKERLFTAGAVGWEGIPHLENDYKPLIDLAVASKGFTADDVAFSYPANPFVKAAEKYHVGWGSETVIGAAPTVLQAVSDGHISRFYVIGGCDGYEGERSYYTDLAAALPSTSVVLTVGCGKFRINHLDMGTIGETGIPRLLDLGQCNDSYSAVQIALALAQALHCGVNDLPLSIVLSWFEQKAVVVLLTLLSLGIRNIRVGPTVPAFLRPSIFKVLHEKFNLMAIGADIHKDIENMIAGDKPVDA
;
A
#
# COMPACT_ATOMS: atom_id res chain seq x y z
N MET A 1 -3.34 23.19 -28.60
CA MET A 1 -3.23 21.94 -27.82
C MET A 1 -4.51 21.15 -28.07
N LEU A 2 -4.40 19.87 -28.43
CA LEU A 2 -5.54 18.98 -28.63
C LEU A 2 -5.59 17.96 -27.47
N ILE A 3 -6.78 17.65 -26.99
CA ILE A 3 -7.03 16.63 -25.95
C ILE A 3 -8.03 15.64 -26.54
N LEU A 4 -7.61 14.39 -26.70
CA LEU A 4 -8.46 13.31 -27.18
C LEU A 4 -8.71 12.32 -26.04
N TYR A 5 -9.96 11.93 -25.84
CA TYR A 5 -10.28 10.97 -24.79
C TYR A 5 -11.15 9.80 -25.24
N GLY A 6 -10.97 8.67 -24.55
CA GLY A 6 -11.77 7.46 -24.66
C GLY A 6 -12.35 7.11 -23.31
N SER A 7 -13.67 6.97 -23.22
CA SER A 7 -14.38 6.82 -21.94
C SER A 7 -15.61 5.95 -22.11
N GLN A 8 -15.71 4.88 -21.33
CA GLN A 8 -16.90 4.02 -21.32
C GLN A 8 -17.95 4.50 -20.31
N THR A 9 -17.50 4.91 -19.13
CA THR A 9 -18.35 5.24 -17.96
C THR A 9 -18.31 6.72 -17.58
N GLY A 10 -17.61 7.55 -18.36
CA GLY A 10 -17.46 8.99 -18.11
C GLY A 10 -16.30 9.36 -17.19
N THR A 11 -15.55 8.41 -16.63
CA THR A 11 -14.43 8.72 -15.71
C THR A 11 -13.27 9.38 -16.46
N THR A 12 -12.77 8.77 -17.54
CA THR A 12 -11.69 9.35 -18.36
C THR A 12 -12.05 10.73 -18.91
N GLU A 13 -13.32 10.90 -19.29
CA GLU A 13 -13.85 12.18 -19.75
C GLU A 13 -13.75 13.26 -18.67
N ALA A 14 -14.03 12.94 -17.39
CA ALA A 14 -13.87 13.89 -16.29
C ALA A 14 -12.41 14.33 -16.15
N TYR A 15 -11.45 13.40 -16.21
CA TYR A 15 -10.02 13.73 -16.19
C TYR A 15 -9.61 14.59 -17.40
N ALA A 16 -10.14 14.29 -18.59
CA ALA A 16 -9.85 15.09 -19.79
C ALA A 16 -10.38 16.54 -19.65
N LYS A 17 -11.54 16.72 -19.03
CA LYS A 17 -12.09 18.05 -18.71
C LYS A 17 -11.27 18.79 -17.66
N ILE A 18 -10.68 18.07 -16.70
CA ILE A 18 -9.74 18.65 -15.74
C ILE A 18 -8.49 19.17 -16.48
N VAL A 19 -7.88 18.35 -17.35
CA VAL A 19 -6.74 18.78 -18.19
C VAL A 19 -7.09 20.00 -19.05
N HIS A 20 -8.23 19.97 -19.72
CA HIS A 20 -8.73 21.08 -20.55
C HIS A 20 -8.85 22.37 -19.73
N SER A 21 -9.53 22.29 -18.59
CA SER A 21 -9.78 23.45 -17.73
C SER A 21 -8.48 24.08 -17.23
N PHE A 22 -7.50 23.26 -16.82
CA PHE A 22 -6.20 23.77 -16.39
C PHE A 22 -5.40 24.39 -17.51
N ALA A 23 -5.44 23.82 -18.71
CA ALA A 23 -4.80 24.41 -19.88
C ALA A 23 -5.41 25.79 -20.19
N THR A 24 -6.74 25.91 -20.20
CA THR A 24 -7.43 27.20 -20.40
C THR A 24 -7.08 28.24 -19.33
N ALA A 25 -7.13 27.85 -18.05
CA ALA A 25 -6.78 28.75 -16.93
C ALA A 25 -5.33 29.26 -17.00
N ARG A 26 -4.45 28.52 -17.69
CA ARG A 26 -3.04 28.85 -17.89
C ARG A 26 -2.76 29.56 -19.22
N GLY A 27 -3.81 30.07 -19.88
CA GLY A 27 -3.71 30.85 -21.11
C GLY A 27 -3.46 30.03 -22.38
N LEU A 28 -3.60 28.70 -22.31
CA LEU A 28 -3.58 27.86 -23.50
C LEU A 28 -4.97 27.85 -24.17
N ALA A 29 -5.01 27.58 -25.47
CA ALA A 29 -6.25 27.32 -26.21
C ALA A 29 -6.40 25.81 -26.48
N PRO A 30 -6.83 25.00 -25.50
CA PRO A 30 -7.06 23.58 -25.69
C PRO A 30 -8.36 23.31 -26.46
N ARG A 31 -8.39 22.20 -27.21
CA ARG A 31 -9.63 21.59 -27.74
C ARG A 31 -9.77 20.21 -27.12
N VAL A 32 -10.94 19.88 -26.55
CA VAL A 32 -11.22 18.55 -26.01
C VAL A 32 -12.29 17.86 -26.86
N LEU A 33 -11.99 16.65 -27.32
CA LEU A 33 -12.87 15.87 -28.20
C LEU A 33 -12.86 14.40 -27.79
N VAL A 34 -13.98 13.71 -28.03
CA VAL A 34 -14.01 12.25 -28.09
C VAL A 34 -13.07 11.82 -29.21
N ALA A 35 -12.26 10.78 -28.99
CA ALA A 35 -11.25 10.39 -29.96
C ALA A 35 -11.82 10.01 -31.33
N ASP A 36 -12.98 9.34 -31.36
CA ASP A 36 -13.64 8.94 -32.62
C ASP A 36 -14.38 10.09 -33.32
N ASP A 37 -14.64 11.22 -32.63
CA ASP A 37 -15.19 12.43 -33.24
C ASP A 37 -14.12 13.26 -33.97
N PHE A 38 -12.84 12.98 -33.71
CA PHE A 38 -11.71 13.63 -34.38
C PHE A 38 -11.29 12.84 -35.61
N ASN A 39 -11.09 13.50 -36.75
CA ASN A 39 -10.55 12.86 -37.95
C ASN A 39 -9.06 12.50 -37.76
N PRO A 40 -8.68 11.21 -37.58
CA PRO A 40 -7.33 10.84 -37.15
C PRO A 40 -6.24 11.20 -38.18
N SER A 41 -6.58 11.34 -39.47
CA SER A 41 -5.61 11.78 -40.49
C SER A 41 -5.12 13.22 -40.30
N GLN A 42 -5.79 14.02 -39.47
CA GLN A 42 -5.34 15.36 -39.13
C GLN A 42 -4.29 15.38 -38.02
N LEU A 43 -3.99 14.25 -37.36
CA LEU A 43 -2.99 14.18 -36.29
C LEU A 43 -1.61 14.69 -36.74
N VAL A 44 -1.23 14.47 -38.01
CA VAL A 44 0.04 14.93 -38.60
C VAL A 44 0.21 16.46 -38.58
N HIS A 45 -0.88 17.21 -38.43
CA HIS A 45 -0.88 18.67 -38.40
C HIS A 45 -0.97 19.23 -36.97
N GLU A 46 -1.13 18.37 -35.95
CA GLU A 46 -1.24 18.79 -34.56
C GLU A 46 0.14 18.84 -33.90
N GLY A 47 0.50 20.02 -33.37
CA GLY A 47 1.79 20.20 -32.70
C GLY A 47 1.87 19.60 -31.28
N LEU A 48 0.74 19.48 -30.58
CA LEU A 48 0.68 18.88 -29.24
C LEU A 48 -0.68 18.21 -29.00
N VAL A 49 -0.65 16.91 -28.72
CA VAL A 49 -1.84 16.08 -28.44
C VAL A 49 -1.73 15.38 -27.09
N ILE A 50 -2.74 15.53 -26.24
CA ILE A 50 -2.85 14.82 -24.97
C ILE A 50 -3.92 13.75 -25.10
N PHE A 51 -3.56 12.49 -24.84
CA PHE A 51 -4.48 11.38 -24.88
C PHE A 51 -4.85 10.94 -23.48
N LEU A 52 -6.15 10.74 -23.23
CA LEU A 52 -6.63 10.08 -22.02
C LEU A 52 -7.51 8.90 -22.41
N THR A 53 -7.22 7.70 -21.93
CA THR A 53 -8.06 6.55 -22.28
C THR A 53 -8.20 5.58 -21.11
N SER A 54 -9.42 5.11 -20.87
CA SER A 54 -9.65 3.96 -19.99
C SER A 54 -9.35 2.68 -20.73
N THR A 55 -8.88 1.64 -20.04
CA THR A 55 -8.79 0.31 -20.63
C THR A 55 -10.04 -0.52 -20.33
N PHE A 56 -10.61 -1.16 -21.35
CA PHE A 56 -11.80 -2.00 -21.21
C PHE A 56 -11.45 -3.50 -21.23
N TYR A 57 -12.00 -4.28 -20.29
CA TYR A 57 -11.93 -5.75 -20.11
C TYR A 57 -10.67 -6.47 -20.63
N ASN A 58 -10.62 -6.76 -21.93
CA ASN A 58 -9.54 -7.51 -22.58
C ASN A 58 -8.32 -6.66 -22.98
N GLY A 59 -8.20 -5.43 -22.47
CA GLY A 59 -7.17 -4.49 -22.89
C GLY A 59 -7.61 -3.59 -24.05
N GLU A 60 -8.90 -3.62 -24.37
CA GLU A 60 -9.51 -2.91 -25.49
C GLU A 60 -9.65 -1.41 -25.19
N PHE A 61 -9.75 -0.64 -26.27
CA PHE A 61 -10.12 0.77 -26.18
C PHE A 61 -11.62 0.93 -25.91
N PRO A 62 -12.05 2.02 -25.26
CA PRO A 62 -13.47 2.32 -25.11
C PRO A 62 -14.15 2.47 -26.47
N THR A 63 -15.46 2.20 -26.53
CA THR A 63 -16.19 2.16 -27.82
C THR A 63 -16.15 3.49 -28.59
N ASN A 64 -15.85 4.59 -27.92
CA ASN A 64 -15.71 5.93 -28.48
C ASN A 64 -14.25 6.33 -28.77
N PHE A 65 -13.33 5.36 -28.79
CA PHE A 65 -11.94 5.52 -29.22
C PHE A 65 -11.54 4.45 -30.26
N THR A 66 -12.34 3.40 -30.44
CA THR A 66 -11.99 2.25 -31.29
C THR A 66 -11.65 2.67 -32.73
N GLY A 67 -12.39 3.61 -33.33
CA GLY A 67 -12.12 4.08 -34.70
C GLY A 67 -10.77 4.80 -34.83
N CYS A 68 -10.43 5.65 -33.87
CA CYS A 68 -9.14 6.33 -33.78
C CYS A 68 -7.99 5.33 -33.65
N TRP A 69 -8.17 4.32 -32.79
CA TRP A 69 -7.17 3.26 -32.59
C TRP A 69 -6.94 2.42 -33.85
N GLU A 70 -8.00 1.99 -34.53
CA GLU A 70 -7.89 1.23 -35.78
C GLU A 70 -7.14 1.99 -36.87
N TRP A 71 -7.33 3.31 -36.97
CA TRP A 71 -6.58 4.14 -37.90
C TRP A 71 -5.09 4.19 -37.52
N LEU A 72 -4.77 4.42 -36.25
CA LEU A 72 -3.39 4.47 -35.75
C LEU A 72 -2.65 3.15 -35.99
N GLN A 73 -3.34 2.00 -35.91
CA GLN A 73 -2.75 0.69 -36.22
C GLN A 73 -2.39 0.53 -37.70
N LYS A 74 -3.19 1.08 -38.62
CA LYS A 74 -3.04 0.88 -40.07
C LYS A 74 -2.15 1.93 -40.73
N THR A 75 -2.11 3.15 -40.18
CA THR A 75 -1.37 4.27 -40.80
C THR A 75 0.13 4.01 -40.87
N GLN A 76 0.76 4.56 -41.90
CA GLN A 76 2.21 4.60 -42.10
C GLN A 76 2.73 6.05 -42.16
N GLU A 77 1.86 7.02 -41.88
CA GLU A 77 2.23 8.43 -41.86
C GLU A 77 3.14 8.74 -40.66
N SER A 78 4.15 9.59 -40.87
CA SER A 78 5.04 10.01 -39.79
C SER A 78 4.40 11.10 -38.93
N LEU A 79 4.44 10.91 -37.62
CA LEU A 79 3.99 11.88 -36.60
C LEU A 79 5.16 12.65 -35.99
N SER A 80 6.29 12.77 -36.70
CA SER A 80 7.51 13.44 -36.19
C SER A 80 7.36 14.92 -35.82
N ALA A 81 6.34 15.60 -36.37
CA ALA A 81 6.00 16.98 -36.00
C ALA A 81 5.09 17.07 -34.75
N THR A 82 4.60 15.94 -34.24
CA THR A 82 3.62 15.88 -33.16
C THR A 82 4.29 15.55 -31.83
N LYS A 83 4.04 16.38 -30.82
CA LYS A 83 4.36 16.09 -29.43
C LYS A 83 3.16 15.45 -28.74
N PHE A 84 3.39 14.51 -27.83
CA PHE A 84 2.29 13.86 -27.14
C PHE A 84 2.55 13.52 -25.67
N ALA A 85 1.46 13.37 -24.92
CA ALA A 85 1.44 12.76 -23.60
C ALA A 85 0.21 11.85 -23.49
N VAL A 86 0.33 10.76 -22.73
CA VAL A 86 -0.77 9.80 -22.52
C VAL A 86 -1.01 9.62 -21.03
N PHE A 87 -2.27 9.65 -20.63
CA PHE A 87 -2.73 9.22 -19.31
C PHE A 87 -3.73 8.07 -19.45
N GLY A 88 -3.40 6.93 -18.85
CA GLY A 88 -4.30 5.79 -18.81
C GLY A 88 -5.10 5.76 -17.51
N LEU A 89 -6.37 5.36 -17.62
CA LEU A 89 -7.15 4.91 -16.47
C LEU A 89 -7.25 3.38 -16.54
N GLY A 90 -6.68 2.71 -15.55
CA GLY A 90 -6.64 1.27 -15.47
C GLY A 90 -6.99 0.78 -14.07
N ASN A 91 -7.14 -0.52 -13.95
CA ASN A 91 -7.40 -1.19 -12.68
C ASN A 91 -6.33 -2.27 -12.51
N SER A 92 -5.48 -2.17 -11.49
CA SER A 92 -4.39 -3.16 -11.32
C SER A 92 -4.88 -4.57 -10.97
N HIS A 93 -6.17 -4.75 -10.63
CA HIS A 93 -6.78 -6.07 -10.58
C HIS A 93 -6.84 -6.75 -11.96
N THR A 94 -6.87 -6.00 -13.07
CA THR A 94 -6.83 -6.54 -14.43
C THR A 94 -5.42 -6.70 -14.96
N LYS A 95 -4.60 -7.44 -14.21
CA LYS A 95 -3.13 -7.52 -14.32
C LYS A 95 -2.58 -7.43 -15.75
N ASP A 96 -2.95 -8.35 -16.65
CA ASP A 96 -2.45 -8.41 -18.04
C ASP A 96 -2.89 -7.23 -18.91
N ASN A 97 -4.02 -6.62 -18.54
CA ASN A 97 -4.67 -5.53 -19.25
C ASN A 97 -4.58 -4.19 -18.51
N PHE A 98 -3.78 -4.08 -17.44
CA PHE A 98 -3.67 -2.85 -16.67
C PHE A 98 -3.18 -1.71 -17.56
N ASN A 99 -4.04 -0.72 -17.80
CA ASN A 99 -3.76 0.41 -18.70
C ASN A 99 -3.32 -0.01 -20.12
N HIS A 100 -3.75 -1.19 -20.59
CA HIS A 100 -3.30 -1.76 -21.86
C HIS A 100 -3.56 -0.82 -23.06
N ALA A 101 -4.74 -0.21 -23.13
CA ALA A 101 -5.08 0.73 -24.19
C ALA A 101 -4.10 1.92 -24.22
N ALA A 102 -3.84 2.52 -23.06
CA ALA A 102 -2.90 3.64 -22.95
C ALA A 102 -1.45 3.24 -23.28
N LYS A 103 -1.02 2.05 -22.86
CA LYS A 103 0.31 1.50 -23.19
C LYS A 103 0.48 1.23 -24.68
N GLN A 104 -0.53 0.61 -25.32
CA GLN A 104 -0.53 0.36 -26.76
C GLN A 104 -0.51 1.67 -27.54
N LEU A 105 -1.31 2.65 -27.12
CA LEU A 105 -1.36 3.98 -27.72
C LEU A 105 -0.01 4.68 -27.65
N ASP A 106 0.57 4.75 -26.46
CA ASP A 106 1.86 5.41 -26.20
C ASP A 106 3.00 4.78 -27.03
N ALA A 107 3.10 3.44 -27.04
CA ALA A 107 4.09 2.73 -27.85
C ALA A 107 3.90 2.93 -29.36
N ARG A 108 2.65 2.97 -29.83
CA ARG A 108 2.34 3.14 -31.25
C ARG A 108 2.65 4.56 -31.74
N LEU A 109 2.36 5.59 -30.94
CA LEU A 109 2.69 6.98 -31.27
C LEU A 109 4.21 7.17 -31.37
N GLU A 110 4.98 6.59 -30.44
CA GLU A 110 6.45 6.58 -30.49
C GLU A 110 6.98 5.86 -31.75
N ALA A 111 6.39 4.70 -32.11
CA ALA A 111 6.75 3.97 -33.33
C ALA A 111 6.44 4.74 -34.63
N LEU A 112 5.47 5.66 -34.62
CA LEU A 112 5.16 6.56 -35.74
C LEU A 112 6.02 7.84 -35.75
N GLY A 113 6.94 7.98 -34.77
CA GLY A 113 7.92 9.06 -34.69
C GLY A 113 7.52 10.27 -33.84
N ALA A 114 6.37 10.24 -33.15
CA ALA A 114 5.95 11.33 -32.29
C ALA A 114 6.85 11.50 -31.05
N GLU A 115 7.02 12.73 -30.58
CA GLU A 115 7.88 13.05 -29.41
C GLU A 115 7.06 13.01 -28.11
N ARG A 116 7.40 12.10 -27.19
CA ARG A 116 6.79 12.03 -25.86
C ARG A 116 7.32 13.15 -24.95
N ILE A 117 6.45 14.04 -24.44
CA ILE A 117 6.88 15.22 -23.65
C ILE A 117 7.03 14.95 -22.15
N ILE A 118 6.30 13.98 -21.60
CA ILE A 118 6.37 13.50 -20.22
C ILE A 118 6.11 11.98 -20.19
N SER A 119 6.52 11.29 -19.13
CA SER A 119 6.29 9.86 -19.01
C SER A 119 4.79 9.51 -19.03
N LEU A 120 4.44 8.37 -19.64
CA LEU A 120 3.10 7.78 -19.62
C LEU A 120 2.57 7.69 -18.17
N GLY A 121 1.44 8.34 -17.90
CA GLY A 121 0.76 8.25 -16.62
C GLY A 121 -0.16 7.03 -16.59
N LEU A 122 -0.08 6.25 -15.51
CA LEU A 122 -0.84 5.01 -15.36
C LEU A 122 -1.69 5.12 -14.09
N GLY A 123 -2.90 5.66 -14.22
CA GLY A 123 -3.90 5.68 -13.16
C GLY A 123 -4.28 4.26 -12.76
N ASP A 124 -4.32 4.01 -11.45
CA ASP A 124 -4.79 2.75 -10.88
C ASP A 124 -5.99 2.98 -9.97
N GLU A 125 -7.12 2.36 -10.32
CA GLU A 125 -8.34 2.39 -9.51
C GLU A 125 -8.11 1.87 -8.07
N GLN A 126 -7.16 0.93 -7.89
CA GLN A 126 -6.88 0.31 -6.59
C GLN A 126 -5.90 1.10 -5.73
N ALA A 127 -5.35 2.19 -6.24
CA ALA A 127 -4.47 3.03 -5.45
C ALA A 127 -5.25 3.75 -4.33
N PRO A 128 -4.58 4.22 -3.25
CA PRO A 128 -5.25 4.82 -2.09
C PRO A 128 -6.23 5.96 -2.39
N ALA A 129 -6.08 6.65 -3.53
CA ALA A 129 -7.02 7.65 -4.03
C ALA A 129 -7.54 7.33 -5.46
N GLY A 130 -7.55 6.06 -5.86
CA GLY A 130 -7.87 5.66 -7.23
C GLY A 130 -6.93 6.28 -8.27
N HIS A 131 -7.45 6.55 -9.47
CA HIS A 131 -6.63 7.06 -10.58
C HIS A 131 -5.96 8.41 -10.27
N GLU A 132 -6.51 9.21 -9.34
CA GLU A 132 -5.93 10.48 -8.89
C GLU A 132 -4.49 10.31 -8.37
N THR A 133 -4.18 9.16 -7.77
CA THR A 133 -2.86 8.86 -7.19
C THR A 133 -1.75 9.03 -8.23
N ALA A 134 -1.97 8.59 -9.47
CA ALA A 134 -1.02 8.77 -10.56
C ALA A 134 -1.30 10.04 -11.37
N PHE A 135 -2.55 10.48 -11.43
CA PHE A 135 -2.95 11.66 -12.20
C PHE A 135 -2.33 12.94 -11.66
N ARG A 136 -2.36 13.18 -10.34
CA ARG A 136 -1.81 14.41 -9.74
C ARG A 136 -0.33 14.64 -10.05
N PRO A 137 0.59 13.69 -9.80
CA PRO A 137 1.99 13.91 -10.17
C PRO A 137 2.18 14.00 -11.69
N TRP A 138 1.39 13.27 -12.47
CA TRP A 138 1.46 13.31 -13.93
C TRP A 138 1.02 14.67 -14.50
N ILE A 139 -0.08 15.22 -14.02
CA ILE A 139 -0.59 16.52 -14.49
C ILE A 139 0.27 17.69 -14.00
N GLN A 140 0.87 17.58 -12.81
CA GLN A 140 1.89 18.53 -12.35
C GLN A 140 3.11 18.51 -13.28
N GLN A 141 3.63 17.32 -13.62
CA GLN A 141 4.73 17.19 -14.58
C GLN A 141 4.37 17.76 -15.95
N LEU A 142 3.14 17.55 -16.42
CA LEU A 142 2.63 18.11 -17.67
C LEU A 142 2.73 19.64 -17.66
N TRP A 143 2.29 20.28 -16.58
CA TRP A 143 2.34 21.75 -16.47
C TRP A 143 3.74 22.30 -16.30
N ILE A 144 4.58 21.66 -15.49
CA ILE A 144 6.00 22.04 -15.36
C ILE A 144 6.67 21.99 -16.73
N LYS A 145 6.42 20.92 -17.52
CA LYS A 145 6.98 20.76 -18.85
C LYS A 145 6.47 21.80 -19.86
N LEU A 146 5.18 22.17 -19.80
CA LEU A 146 4.58 23.09 -20.75
C LEU A 146 4.82 24.57 -20.40
N LEU A 147 4.94 24.91 -19.12
CA LEU A 147 4.86 26.30 -18.64
C LEU A 147 5.95 26.71 -17.64
N GLY A 148 6.78 25.78 -17.14
CA GLY A 148 7.93 26.09 -16.31
C GLY A 148 7.66 26.43 -14.83
N GLY A 149 6.50 26.08 -14.25
CA GLY A 149 6.22 26.35 -12.83
C GLY A 149 4.99 25.65 -12.22
N HIS A 150 4.93 25.66 -10.87
CA HIS A 150 3.88 25.05 -10.03
C HIS A 150 2.71 26.00 -9.71
N GLY A 151 2.08 26.61 -10.73
CA GLY A 151 0.92 27.48 -10.46
C GLY A 151 -0.20 26.73 -9.72
N LYS A 152 -0.77 27.32 -8.65
CA LYS A 152 -1.87 26.74 -7.85
C LYS A 152 -3.07 26.35 -8.74
N MET A 153 -3.81 25.31 -8.34
CA MET A 153 -5.07 24.98 -9.01
C MET A 153 -6.13 26.06 -8.75
N THR A 154 -6.81 26.50 -9.80
CA THR A 154 -8.00 27.36 -9.70
C THR A 154 -9.22 26.57 -10.15
N LEU A 155 -10.39 26.84 -9.55
CA LEU A 155 -11.64 26.23 -9.97
C LEU A 155 -12.13 26.87 -11.29
N PRO A 156 -12.21 26.12 -12.40
CA PRO A 156 -12.65 26.67 -13.67
C PRO A 156 -14.13 27.05 -13.67
N ILE A 157 -14.44 28.12 -14.41
CA ILE A 157 -15.81 28.55 -14.71
C ILE A 157 -16.17 27.99 -16.08
N GLN A 158 -17.12 27.05 -16.14
CA GLN A 158 -17.53 26.41 -17.40
C GLN A 158 -18.81 27.00 -18.01
N TYR A 159 -19.60 27.71 -17.21
CA TYR A 159 -20.88 28.27 -17.62
C TYR A 159 -20.96 29.74 -17.21
N SER A 160 -21.47 30.55 -18.12
CA SER A 160 -22.00 31.88 -17.82
C SER A 160 -23.50 31.77 -17.58
N LEU A 161 -24.02 32.65 -16.73
CA LEU A 161 -25.40 32.61 -16.25
C LEU A 161 -26.17 33.77 -16.82
N LEU A 162 -27.21 33.47 -17.60
CA LEU A 162 -28.23 34.43 -17.99
C LEU A 162 -29.47 34.26 -17.13
N ARG A 163 -30.15 35.38 -16.85
CA ARG A 163 -31.42 35.41 -16.11
C ARG A 163 -32.54 35.87 -17.06
N PRO A 164 -33.21 34.93 -17.75
CA PRO A 164 -34.29 35.28 -18.67
C PRO A 164 -35.51 35.84 -17.91
N ALA A 165 -36.24 36.76 -18.55
CA ALA A 165 -37.40 37.42 -17.95
C ALA A 165 -38.65 36.53 -17.87
N VAL A 166 -38.68 35.42 -18.62
CA VAL A 166 -39.80 34.48 -18.65
C VAL A 166 -39.53 33.34 -17.68
N PRO A 167 -40.44 33.04 -16.73
CA PRO A 167 -40.29 31.90 -15.84
C PRO A 167 -40.27 30.59 -16.63
N ALA A 168 -39.26 29.75 -16.40
CA ALA A 168 -39.28 28.39 -16.91
C ALA A 168 -40.38 27.58 -16.20
N ALA A 169 -41.08 26.72 -16.95
CA ALA A 169 -41.95 25.73 -16.34
C ALA A 169 -41.10 24.70 -15.59
N THR A 170 -41.65 24.11 -14.53
CA THR A 170 -41.02 22.98 -13.84
C THR A 170 -40.87 21.82 -14.82
N THR A 171 -39.65 21.29 -14.96
CA THR A 171 -39.37 20.17 -15.86
C THR A 171 -38.62 19.08 -15.12
N THR A 172 -38.92 17.83 -15.45
CA THR A 172 -38.17 16.66 -14.99
C THR A 172 -37.05 16.36 -15.98
N ARG A 173 -35.86 16.03 -15.47
CA ARG A 173 -34.74 15.58 -16.31
C ARG A 173 -35.18 14.46 -17.26
N LYS A 174 -34.94 14.67 -18.55
CA LYS A 174 -35.10 13.64 -19.58
C LYS A 174 -33.77 12.94 -19.78
N THR A 175 -33.74 11.63 -19.53
CA THR A 175 -32.57 10.78 -19.80
C THR A 175 -32.89 9.90 -21.01
N PRO A 176 -32.04 9.88 -22.06
CA PRO A 176 -32.26 9.00 -23.21
C PRO A 176 -32.39 7.53 -22.78
N GLY A 177 -33.38 6.81 -23.31
CA GLY A 177 -33.66 5.41 -22.97
C GLY A 177 -34.32 5.19 -21.60
N PHE A 178 -34.69 6.25 -20.88
CA PHE A 178 -35.42 6.16 -19.63
C PHE A 178 -36.89 6.49 -19.84
N HIS A 179 -37.75 5.75 -19.13
CA HIS A 179 -39.19 5.92 -19.13
C HIS A 179 -39.66 6.32 -17.73
N ASN A 180 -40.86 6.88 -17.67
CA ASN A 180 -41.53 7.18 -16.42
C ASN A 180 -42.33 5.95 -15.97
N LEU A 181 -41.82 5.24 -14.97
CA LEU A 181 -42.43 4.03 -14.41
C LEU A 181 -43.23 4.39 -13.16
N ARG A 182 -44.44 3.86 -13.06
CA ARG A 182 -45.31 4.09 -11.91
C ARG A 182 -44.94 3.16 -10.76
N VAL A 183 -44.81 3.69 -9.56
CA VAL A 183 -44.60 2.93 -8.33
C VAL A 183 -45.91 2.28 -7.92
N VAL A 184 -45.94 0.96 -7.97
CA VAL A 184 -47.11 0.16 -7.55
C VAL A 184 -47.06 -0.09 -6.05
N ALA A 185 -45.89 -0.47 -5.53
CA ALA A 185 -45.68 -0.71 -4.10
C ALA A 185 -44.20 -0.51 -3.73
N ASN A 186 -43.95 -0.10 -2.49
CA ASN A 186 -42.61 -0.01 -1.91
C ASN A 186 -42.68 -0.53 -0.47
N THR A 187 -42.43 -1.83 -0.31
CA THR A 187 -42.75 -2.56 0.93
C THR A 187 -41.49 -2.78 1.75
N LEU A 188 -41.49 -2.38 3.03
CA LEU A 188 -40.40 -2.69 3.96
C LEU A 188 -40.42 -4.21 4.26
N LEU A 189 -39.31 -4.90 3.98
CA LEU A 189 -39.16 -6.34 4.19
C LEU A 189 -38.55 -6.68 5.56
N THR A 190 -37.81 -5.76 6.17
CA THR A 190 -37.18 -5.95 7.48
C THR A 190 -38.05 -5.36 8.60
N PRO A 191 -37.85 -5.76 9.88
CA PRO A 191 -38.59 -5.18 10.99
C PRO A 191 -38.40 -3.66 11.10
N GLN A 192 -39.45 -2.95 11.51
CA GLN A 192 -39.39 -1.51 11.76
C GLN A 192 -38.31 -1.20 12.81
N GLY A 193 -37.46 -0.20 12.53
CA GLY A 193 -36.36 0.21 13.41
C GLY A 193 -35.07 -0.61 13.27
N TYR A 194 -35.02 -1.59 12.36
CA TYR A 194 -33.75 -2.24 12.03
C TYR A 194 -32.80 -1.24 11.33
N GLU A 195 -31.53 -1.24 11.74
CA GLU A 195 -30.49 -0.30 11.28
C GLU A 195 -30.19 -0.35 9.77
N ARG A 196 -30.61 -1.43 9.10
CA ARG A 196 -30.49 -1.63 7.65
C ARG A 196 -31.86 -1.92 7.03
N PRO A 197 -32.72 -0.92 6.88
CA PRO A 197 -34.04 -1.13 6.30
C PRO A 197 -33.91 -1.56 4.83
N THR A 198 -34.53 -2.69 4.50
CA THR A 198 -34.52 -3.28 3.15
C THR A 198 -35.94 -3.29 2.61
N TYR A 199 -36.10 -2.84 1.37
CA TYR A 199 -37.40 -2.62 0.74
C TYR A 199 -37.53 -3.42 -0.55
N LEU A 200 -38.75 -3.81 -0.89
CA LEU A 200 -39.16 -4.32 -2.20
C LEU A 200 -39.94 -3.23 -2.94
N LEU A 201 -39.32 -2.66 -3.98
CA LEU A 201 -39.97 -1.74 -4.91
C LEU A 201 -40.58 -2.52 -6.06
N THR A 202 -41.84 -2.25 -6.39
CA THR A 202 -42.53 -2.77 -7.57
C THR A 202 -42.87 -1.62 -8.49
N LEU A 203 -42.39 -1.70 -9.74
CA LEU A 203 -42.59 -0.70 -10.78
C LEU A 203 -43.42 -1.31 -11.92
N GLU A 204 -44.35 -0.52 -12.45
CA GLU A 204 -45.10 -0.88 -13.65
C GLU A 204 -44.32 -0.47 -14.91
N LEU A 205 -44.18 -1.42 -15.83
CA LEU A 205 -43.52 -1.18 -17.12
C LEU A 205 -44.45 -0.46 -18.10
N PRO A 206 -43.92 0.42 -18.96
CA PRO A 206 -44.67 1.01 -20.07
C PRO A 206 -45.25 -0.06 -21.01
N GLU A 207 -46.28 0.28 -21.77
CA GLU A 207 -46.83 -0.64 -22.77
C GLU A 207 -45.81 -0.93 -23.88
N GLY A 208 -45.62 -2.23 -24.19
CA GLY A 208 -44.69 -2.70 -25.21
C GLY A 208 -43.26 -2.96 -24.72
N GLU A 209 -42.93 -2.56 -23.49
CA GLU A 209 -41.63 -2.88 -22.88
C GLU A 209 -41.65 -4.26 -22.21
N ASP A 210 -40.59 -5.04 -22.42
CA ASP A 210 -40.39 -6.34 -21.79
C ASP A 210 -39.07 -6.39 -21.00
N TYR A 211 -38.93 -7.41 -20.15
CA TYR A 211 -37.68 -7.70 -19.45
C TYR A 211 -37.46 -9.19 -19.40
N HIS A 212 -36.20 -9.59 -19.25
CA HIS A 212 -35.80 -10.99 -19.21
C HIS A 212 -35.25 -11.35 -17.83
N LEU A 213 -35.21 -12.66 -17.56
CA LEU A 213 -34.66 -13.16 -16.31
C LEU A 213 -33.17 -12.80 -16.20
N GLY A 214 -32.78 -12.19 -15.09
CA GLY A 214 -31.42 -11.71 -14.85
C GLY A 214 -31.14 -10.29 -15.31
N ASP A 215 -32.12 -9.58 -15.90
CA ASP A 215 -31.96 -8.19 -16.31
C ASP A 215 -31.73 -7.22 -15.12
N HIS A 216 -31.28 -6.02 -15.46
CA HIS A 216 -31.08 -4.92 -14.52
C HIS A 216 -32.01 -3.75 -14.84
N ILE A 217 -32.31 -2.97 -13.81
CA ILE A 217 -32.97 -1.67 -13.96
C ILE A 217 -32.09 -0.56 -13.42
N GLN A 218 -32.03 0.54 -14.17
CA GLN A 218 -31.32 1.76 -13.84
C GLN A 218 -32.32 2.78 -13.33
N VAL A 219 -32.17 3.23 -12.09
CA VAL A 219 -33.05 4.23 -11.47
C VAL A 219 -32.34 5.58 -11.50
N ALA A 220 -32.94 6.57 -12.16
CA ALA A 220 -32.51 7.96 -12.03
C ALA A 220 -33.09 8.54 -10.74
N TYR A 221 -32.20 9.03 -9.87
CA TYR A 221 -32.56 9.60 -8.57
C TYR A 221 -32.23 11.09 -8.53
N THR A 222 -32.77 11.77 -7.52
CA THR A 222 -32.64 13.21 -7.33
C THR A 222 -32.09 13.53 -5.94
N ASN A 223 -31.48 14.71 -5.81
CA ASN A 223 -31.09 15.23 -4.50
C ASN A 223 -32.32 15.44 -3.60
N SER A 224 -32.11 15.32 -2.29
CA SER A 224 -33.15 15.70 -1.33
C SER A 224 -33.39 17.21 -1.35
N ALA A 225 -34.62 17.64 -1.08
CA ALA A 225 -34.96 19.05 -0.94
C ALA A 225 -34.05 19.75 0.09
N SER A 226 -33.73 19.07 1.20
CA SER A 226 -32.84 19.58 2.24
C SER A 226 -31.43 19.91 1.74
N LEU A 227 -30.82 19.07 0.88
CA LEU A 227 -29.49 19.35 0.32
C LEU A 227 -29.51 20.57 -0.61
N VAL A 228 -30.55 20.68 -1.45
CA VAL A 228 -30.73 21.80 -2.37
C VAL A 228 -30.95 23.11 -1.60
N GLU A 229 -31.76 23.08 -0.55
CA GLU A 229 -32.04 24.24 0.32
C GLU A 229 -30.80 24.68 1.11
N ARG A 230 -30.01 23.75 1.65
CA ARG A 230 -28.77 24.07 2.37
C ARG A 230 -27.72 24.72 1.46
N LEU A 231 -27.54 24.20 0.25
CA LEU A 231 -26.63 24.82 -0.73
C LEU A 231 -27.09 26.23 -1.10
N ALA A 232 -28.39 26.39 -1.37
CA ALA A 232 -28.96 27.69 -1.72
C ALA A 232 -28.78 28.70 -0.59
N HIS A 233 -29.00 28.29 0.67
CA HIS A 233 -28.73 29.14 1.82
C HIS A 233 -27.24 29.52 1.95
N ARG A 234 -26.32 28.55 1.78
CA ARG A 234 -24.86 28.79 1.88
C ARG A 234 -24.33 29.74 0.80
N LEU A 235 -24.94 29.74 -0.39
CA LEU A 235 -24.52 30.58 -1.52
C LEU A 235 -25.42 31.80 -1.75
N GLY A 236 -26.47 32.01 -0.94
CA GLY A 236 -27.42 33.10 -1.11
C GLY A 236 -28.24 33.04 -2.40
N LEU A 237 -28.59 31.83 -2.87
CA LEU A 237 -29.29 31.60 -4.13
C LEU A 237 -30.81 31.63 -3.98
N ASN A 238 -31.52 32.12 -5.00
CA ASN A 238 -32.97 32.06 -5.06
C ASN A 238 -33.42 30.85 -5.89
N LEU A 239 -33.89 29.79 -5.23
CA LEU A 239 -34.28 28.54 -5.89
C LEU A 239 -35.43 28.67 -6.89
N ASP A 240 -36.26 29.70 -6.77
CA ASP A 240 -37.38 29.96 -7.67
C ASP A 240 -36.99 30.84 -8.86
N GLU A 241 -35.70 31.20 -8.97
CA GLU A 241 -35.18 31.93 -10.13
C GLU A 241 -35.02 31.00 -11.34
N THR A 242 -35.34 31.54 -12.52
CA THR A 242 -35.03 30.88 -13.79
C THR A 242 -33.65 31.32 -14.25
N ILE A 243 -32.81 30.35 -14.59
CA ILE A 243 -31.48 30.55 -15.14
C ILE A 243 -31.37 29.90 -16.51
N GLN A 244 -30.50 30.44 -17.34
CA GLN A 244 -30.10 29.84 -18.61
C GLN A 244 -28.57 29.75 -18.64
N LEU A 245 -28.06 28.56 -18.95
CA LEU A 245 -26.63 28.28 -18.97
C LEU A 245 -26.06 28.51 -20.36
N GLU A 246 -25.05 29.38 -20.45
CA GLU A 246 -24.27 29.58 -21.66
C GLU A 246 -22.86 28.98 -21.45
N PRO A 247 -22.52 27.87 -22.14
CA PRO A 247 -21.21 27.23 -22.03
C PRO A 247 -20.09 28.17 -22.48
N VAL A 248 -19.00 28.21 -21.70
CA VAL A 248 -17.82 29.05 -21.99
C VAL A 248 -16.81 28.31 -22.92
N GLY A 249 -17.20 27.17 -23.51
CA GLY A 249 -16.38 26.33 -24.39
C GLY A 249 -17.16 25.23 -25.12
N HIS A 250 -16.48 24.20 -25.63
CA HIS A 250 -17.11 23.10 -26.36
C HIS A 250 -17.58 21.96 -25.43
N GLY A 251 -18.86 21.60 -25.53
CA GLY A 251 -19.51 20.49 -24.83
C GLY A 251 -20.46 20.94 -23.71
N THR A 252 -21.71 20.45 -23.73
CA THR A 252 -22.76 20.82 -22.75
C THR A 252 -23.32 19.56 -22.09
N PHE A 253 -23.16 19.43 -20.77
CA PHE A 253 -23.67 18.28 -20.02
C PHE A 253 -24.85 18.65 -19.11
N LEU A 254 -24.99 19.95 -18.85
CA LEU A 254 -26.14 20.56 -18.22
C LEU A 254 -27.07 21.15 -19.28
N PRO A 255 -28.38 21.27 -18.99
CA PRO A 255 -29.33 21.87 -19.92
C PRO A 255 -28.98 23.34 -20.19
N THR A 256 -28.95 23.72 -21.47
CA THR A 256 -28.73 25.12 -21.92
C THR A 256 -30.02 25.89 -22.15
N GLU A 257 -31.17 25.19 -22.11
CA GLU A 257 -32.49 25.81 -22.15
C GLU A 257 -32.82 26.46 -20.79
N PRO A 258 -33.69 27.49 -20.74
CA PRO A 258 -34.14 28.08 -19.49
C PRO A 258 -34.69 27.03 -18.50
N ILE A 259 -34.16 27.02 -17.29
CA ILE A 259 -34.50 26.04 -16.24
C ILE A 259 -34.61 26.72 -14.88
N LEU A 260 -35.51 26.22 -14.02
CA LEU A 260 -35.55 26.61 -12.60
C LEU A 260 -34.29 26.15 -11.89
N LEU A 261 -33.65 27.04 -11.12
CA LEU A 261 -32.43 26.70 -10.38
C LEU A 261 -32.64 25.50 -9.45
N ARG A 262 -33.83 25.40 -8.83
CA ARG A 262 -34.24 24.24 -8.05
C ARG A 262 -34.16 22.93 -8.83
N ASP A 263 -34.67 22.89 -10.06
CA ASP A 263 -34.70 21.68 -10.88
C ASP A 263 -33.28 21.29 -11.33
N LEU A 264 -32.45 22.29 -11.68
CA LEU A 264 -31.04 22.07 -12.03
C LEU A 264 -30.27 21.40 -10.88
N LEU A 265 -30.33 21.99 -9.68
CA LEU A 265 -29.64 21.46 -8.50
C LEU A 265 -30.24 20.14 -8.00
N ARG A 266 -31.54 19.91 -8.22
CA ARG A 266 -32.22 18.67 -7.80
C ARG A 266 -31.89 17.48 -8.71
N ASP A 267 -31.88 17.68 -10.03
CA ASP A 267 -31.93 16.59 -11.00
C ASP A 267 -30.60 16.33 -11.74
N TYR A 268 -29.68 17.29 -11.73
CA TYR A 268 -28.47 17.22 -12.56
C TYR A 268 -27.16 17.14 -11.78
N VAL A 269 -26.98 17.90 -10.71
CA VAL A 269 -25.71 18.01 -9.98
C VAL A 269 -25.70 17.08 -8.75
N ASP A 270 -24.64 16.33 -8.48
CA ASP A 270 -24.56 15.47 -7.30
C ASP A 270 -24.05 16.22 -6.07
N LEU A 271 -24.97 16.57 -5.16
CA LEU A 271 -24.65 17.31 -3.93
C LEU A 271 -24.35 16.39 -2.74
N SER A 272 -24.53 15.09 -2.92
CA SER A 272 -24.48 14.10 -1.84
C SER A 272 -23.12 13.42 -1.71
N THR A 273 -22.34 13.40 -2.79
CA THR A 273 -21.01 12.79 -2.79
C THR A 273 -19.99 13.73 -2.13
N PRO A 274 -19.05 13.20 -1.32
CA PRO A 274 -17.92 13.98 -0.81
C PRO A 274 -17.13 14.63 -1.95
N PRO A 275 -16.60 15.85 -1.77
CA PRO A 275 -15.80 16.51 -2.81
C PRO A 275 -14.51 15.73 -3.09
N SER A 276 -14.04 15.74 -4.34
CA SER A 276 -12.74 15.14 -4.67
C SER A 276 -11.60 15.95 -4.05
N ARG A 277 -10.43 15.33 -3.86
CA ARG A 277 -9.21 16.02 -3.39
C ARG A 277 -8.83 17.21 -4.27
N SER A 278 -8.91 17.03 -5.59
CA SER A 278 -8.67 18.10 -6.55
C SER A 278 -9.67 19.24 -6.39
N PHE A 279 -10.93 18.93 -6.07
CA PHE A 279 -11.92 19.97 -5.79
C PHE A 279 -11.64 20.69 -4.45
N LEU A 280 -11.20 19.96 -3.41
CA LEU A 280 -10.78 20.53 -2.12
C LEU A 280 -9.59 21.49 -2.25
N GLU A 281 -8.57 21.13 -3.04
CA GLU A 281 -7.45 22.04 -3.35
C GLU A 281 -7.92 23.28 -4.13
N GLY A 282 -8.91 23.14 -5.02
CA GLY A 282 -9.51 24.30 -5.67
C GLY A 282 -10.30 25.19 -4.70
N LEU A 283 -10.98 24.61 -3.71
CA LEU A 283 -11.72 25.35 -2.68
C LEU A 283 -10.77 26.07 -1.71
N SER A 284 -9.60 25.51 -1.39
CA SER A 284 -8.61 26.17 -0.54
C SER A 284 -8.11 27.48 -1.16
N ALA A 285 -7.95 27.52 -2.48
CA ALA A 285 -7.56 28.73 -3.21
C ALA A 285 -8.62 29.84 -3.18
N LEU A 286 -9.87 29.52 -2.82
CA LEU A 286 -10.97 30.48 -2.66
C LEU A 286 -11.22 30.88 -1.20
N CYS A 287 -10.41 30.39 -0.26
CA CYS A 287 -10.53 30.77 1.14
C CYS A 287 -9.91 32.14 1.41
N THR A 288 -10.66 33.01 2.07
CA THR A 288 -10.13 34.27 2.62
C THR A 288 -9.41 34.06 3.96
N ASN A 289 -9.71 32.99 4.68
CA ASN A 289 -9.03 32.59 5.90
C ASN A 289 -7.90 31.59 5.59
N LYS A 290 -6.68 31.91 6.03
CA LYS A 290 -5.49 31.06 5.80
C LYS A 290 -5.56 29.71 6.51
N GLU A 291 -6.09 29.65 7.74
CA GLU A 291 -6.18 28.39 8.50
C GLU A 291 -7.17 27.41 7.86
N GLU A 292 -8.29 27.92 7.34
CA GLU A 292 -9.25 27.13 6.55
C GLU A 292 -8.63 26.68 5.22
N ALA A 293 -7.87 27.56 4.55
CA ALA A 293 -7.15 27.21 3.33
C ALA A 293 -6.14 26.08 3.57
N ASP A 294 -5.29 26.21 4.60
CA ASP A 294 -4.28 25.22 4.97
C ASP A 294 -4.95 23.89 5.37
N THR A 295 -6.10 23.93 6.05
CA THR A 295 -6.88 22.74 6.41
C THR A 295 -7.39 21.99 5.17
N LEU A 296 -7.93 22.70 4.19
CA LEU A 296 -8.41 22.12 2.92
C LEU A 296 -7.25 21.63 2.04
N GLU A 297 -6.12 22.35 2.00
CA GLU A 297 -4.90 21.92 1.32
C GLU A 297 -4.38 20.62 1.94
N ASN A 298 -4.27 20.54 3.26
CA ASN A 298 -3.87 19.32 3.96
C ASN A 298 -4.83 18.16 3.68
N LEU A 299 -6.15 18.41 3.72
CA LEU A 299 -7.17 17.39 3.42
C LEU A 299 -7.05 16.89 1.96
N ALA A 300 -6.68 17.77 1.03
CA ALA A 300 -6.48 17.43 -0.37
C ALA A 300 -5.15 16.69 -0.62
N GLU A 301 -4.07 17.12 0.01
CA GLU A 301 -2.69 16.66 -0.25
C GLU A 301 -2.27 15.44 0.56
N ASP A 302 -2.88 15.19 1.72
CA ASP A 302 -2.49 14.07 2.56
C ASP A 302 -2.93 12.73 1.94
N MET A 303 -1.99 12.04 1.29
CA MET A 303 -2.20 10.76 0.59
C MET A 303 -1.91 9.53 1.46
N THR A 304 -1.67 9.72 2.76
CA THR A 304 -1.35 8.61 3.68
C THR A 304 -2.56 7.71 3.93
N ILE A 305 -2.36 6.42 4.15
CA ILE A 305 -3.49 5.52 4.44
C ILE A 305 -4.08 5.91 5.81
N GLY A 306 -5.40 6.10 5.90
CA GLY A 306 -6.09 6.48 7.14
C GLY A 306 -6.19 8.00 7.40
N ASN A 307 -5.73 8.84 6.47
CA ASN A 307 -5.89 10.30 6.55
C ASN A 307 -7.35 10.74 6.74
N LEU A 308 -7.53 11.99 7.17
CA LEU A 308 -8.86 12.56 7.45
C LEU A 308 -9.82 12.49 6.24
N TYR A 309 -9.30 12.66 5.01
CA TYR A 309 -10.11 12.51 3.81
C TYR A 309 -10.62 11.08 3.64
N THR A 310 -9.81 10.06 3.91
CA THR A 310 -10.22 8.65 3.88
C THR A 310 -11.26 8.33 4.95
N GLN A 311 -11.24 9.00 6.12
CA GLN A 311 -12.32 8.85 7.11
C GLN A 311 -13.67 9.37 6.58
N TYR A 312 -13.66 10.36 5.69
CA TYR A 312 -14.87 10.89 5.05
C TYR A 312 -15.36 10.03 3.87
N VAL A 313 -14.44 9.46 3.10
CA VAL A 313 -14.77 8.68 1.89
C VAL A 313 -14.77 7.16 2.06
N SER A 314 -14.32 6.64 3.21
CA SER A 314 -14.23 5.19 3.45
C SER A 314 -15.60 4.51 3.52
N GLY A 315 -15.66 3.28 2.99
CA GLY A 315 -16.81 2.38 3.12
C GLY A 315 -16.94 1.74 4.51
N ASN A 316 -15.97 1.92 5.40
CA ASN A 316 -16.05 1.37 6.76
C ASN A 316 -16.97 2.24 7.63
N THR A 317 -18.20 1.74 7.83
CA THR A 317 -19.25 2.40 8.61
C THR A 317 -18.91 2.75 10.06
N GLN A 318 -17.90 2.12 10.68
CA GLN A 318 -17.48 2.45 12.06
C GLN A 318 -16.49 3.63 12.14
N LEU A 319 -15.79 3.92 11.03
CA LEU A 319 -14.82 5.02 10.93
C LEU A 319 -15.37 6.20 10.11
N ARG A 320 -16.51 6.01 9.44
CA ARG A 320 -17.05 6.98 8.50
C ARG A 320 -17.72 8.13 9.24
N THR A 321 -17.16 9.32 9.11
CA THR A 321 -17.86 10.56 9.46
C THR A 321 -18.59 11.05 8.21
N PRO A 322 -19.93 11.12 8.20
CA PRO A 322 -20.66 11.58 7.03
C PRO A 322 -20.27 13.01 6.64
N PHE A 323 -19.93 13.20 5.37
CA PHE A 323 -19.24 14.39 4.87
C PHE A 323 -19.60 14.64 3.41
N THR A 324 -20.61 15.46 3.15
CA THR A 324 -21.01 15.89 1.80
C THR A 324 -20.26 17.16 1.39
N LEU A 325 -20.30 17.51 0.09
CA LEU A 325 -19.84 18.82 -0.38
C LEU A 325 -20.41 19.98 0.46
N ILE A 326 -21.70 19.91 0.79
CA ILE A 326 -22.37 20.97 1.53
C ILE A 326 -21.82 21.10 2.95
N ASP A 327 -21.47 19.97 3.59
CA ASP A 327 -20.84 19.99 4.92
C ASP A 327 -19.46 20.66 4.89
N VAL A 328 -18.68 20.50 3.81
CA VAL A 328 -17.40 21.20 3.63
C VAL A 328 -17.61 22.71 3.54
N LEU A 329 -18.56 23.14 2.72
CA LEU A 329 -18.84 24.57 2.53
C LEU A 329 -19.38 25.22 3.80
N GLU A 330 -20.17 24.51 4.59
CA GLU A 330 -20.68 24.99 5.89
C GLU A 330 -19.58 25.02 6.97
N ALA A 331 -18.66 24.05 6.98
CA ALA A 331 -17.54 24.02 7.93
C ALA A 331 -16.46 25.07 7.63
N HIS A 332 -16.36 25.53 6.38
CA HIS A 332 -15.37 26.51 5.93
C HIS A 332 -16.10 27.73 5.32
N PRO A 333 -16.66 28.62 6.16
CA PRO A 333 -17.46 29.76 5.70
C PRO A 333 -16.62 30.80 4.93
N SER A 334 -15.29 30.80 5.07
CA SER A 334 -14.41 31.76 4.39
C SER A 334 -14.22 31.49 2.90
N ILE A 335 -14.69 30.34 2.40
CA ILE A 335 -14.69 30.00 0.97
C ILE A 335 -15.62 30.97 0.23
N GLU A 336 -15.04 31.78 -0.66
CA GLU A 336 -15.74 32.65 -1.61
C GLU A 336 -16.14 31.89 -2.88
N LEU A 337 -17.25 31.15 -2.79
CA LEU A 337 -17.78 30.33 -3.88
C LEU A 337 -19.03 30.96 -4.54
N ASP A 338 -19.25 30.63 -5.81
CA ASP A 338 -20.35 31.11 -6.66
C ASP A 338 -20.98 29.87 -7.35
N LEU A 339 -22.28 29.92 -7.68
CA LEU A 339 -22.97 28.90 -8.46
C LEU A 339 -22.18 28.43 -9.70
N LYS A 340 -21.53 29.33 -10.45
CA LYS A 340 -20.72 29.00 -11.62
C LYS A 340 -19.55 28.05 -11.31
N HIS A 341 -19.01 28.12 -10.09
CA HIS A 341 -17.98 27.18 -9.62
C HIS A 341 -18.59 25.81 -9.33
N ILE A 342 -19.83 25.74 -8.83
CA ILE A 342 -20.54 24.47 -8.62
C ILE A 342 -20.85 23.80 -9.97
N LEU A 343 -21.44 24.53 -10.91
CA LEU A 343 -21.92 23.98 -12.18
C LEU A 343 -20.82 23.38 -13.06
N GLY A 344 -19.57 23.86 -12.93
CA GLY A 344 -18.44 23.36 -13.70
C GLY A 344 -17.61 22.26 -13.02
N ASN A 345 -17.76 22.08 -11.70
CA ASN A 345 -16.81 21.27 -10.92
C ASN A 345 -17.45 20.18 -10.07
N VAL A 346 -18.76 20.21 -9.86
CA VAL A 346 -19.48 19.15 -9.15
C VAL A 346 -19.97 18.08 -10.14
N PRO A 347 -19.77 16.77 -9.86
CA PRO A 347 -20.22 15.70 -10.75
C PRO A 347 -21.72 15.73 -11.03
N LEU A 348 -22.14 15.08 -12.11
CA LEU A 348 -23.56 14.91 -12.43
C LEU A 348 -24.14 13.68 -11.74
N LEU A 349 -25.42 13.75 -11.39
CA LEU A 349 -26.19 12.61 -10.92
C LEU A 349 -26.25 11.52 -12.00
N ARG A 350 -25.75 10.32 -11.66
CA ARG A 350 -25.75 9.15 -12.55
C ARG A 350 -26.80 8.13 -12.09
N PRO A 351 -27.58 7.52 -13.00
CA PRO A 351 -28.52 6.46 -12.64
C PRO A 351 -27.86 5.28 -11.92
N ARG A 352 -28.61 4.62 -11.02
CA ARG A 352 -28.13 3.50 -10.20
C ARG A 352 -28.71 2.17 -10.67
N TYR A 353 -27.86 1.15 -10.84
CA TYR A 353 -28.25 -0.20 -11.25
C TYR A 353 -28.76 -1.03 -10.08
N TYR A 354 -29.77 -1.85 -10.36
CA TYR A 354 -30.29 -2.87 -9.46
C TYR A 354 -30.68 -4.13 -10.23
N SER A 355 -30.38 -5.32 -9.70
CA SER A 355 -30.82 -6.59 -10.28
C SER A 355 -32.33 -6.74 -10.15
N VAL A 356 -32.97 -7.20 -11.22
CA VAL A 356 -34.40 -7.50 -11.20
C VAL A 356 -34.66 -8.73 -10.33
N CYS A 357 -35.62 -8.60 -9.42
CA CYS A 357 -35.98 -9.55 -8.38
C CYS A 357 -37.26 -10.34 -8.69
N SER A 358 -37.77 -10.25 -9.93
CA SER A 358 -38.99 -10.94 -10.41
C SER A 358 -38.74 -11.70 -11.72
N SER A 359 -39.53 -12.75 -11.96
CA SER A 359 -39.57 -13.42 -13.27
C SER A 359 -40.61 -12.77 -14.19
N PRO A 360 -40.29 -12.50 -15.47
CA PRO A 360 -41.27 -11.96 -16.43
C PRO A 360 -42.43 -12.93 -16.72
N LEU A 361 -42.24 -14.23 -16.47
CA LEU A 361 -43.30 -15.23 -16.62
C LEU A 361 -44.34 -15.18 -15.50
N VAL A 362 -43.99 -14.59 -14.35
CA VAL A 362 -44.88 -14.43 -13.20
C VAL A 362 -45.44 -13.01 -13.16
N LEU A 363 -44.60 -12.00 -13.42
CA LEU A 363 -44.95 -10.59 -13.41
C LEU A 363 -44.60 -9.94 -14.75
N GLY A 364 -45.40 -10.18 -15.79
CA GLY A 364 -45.09 -9.71 -17.15
C GLY A 364 -45.10 -8.17 -17.31
N ARG A 365 -45.98 -7.45 -16.61
CA ARG A 365 -46.08 -5.98 -16.66
C ARG A 365 -45.43 -5.26 -15.48
N HIS A 366 -44.84 -6.00 -14.53
CA HIS A 366 -44.28 -5.43 -13.32
C HIS A 366 -42.87 -5.94 -13.08
N VAL A 367 -41.96 -5.03 -12.76
CA VAL A 367 -40.59 -5.35 -12.38
C VAL A 367 -40.41 -5.08 -10.89
N GLN A 368 -39.80 -6.02 -10.18
CA GLN A 368 -39.51 -5.88 -8.75
C GLN A 368 -38.01 -5.70 -8.51
N VAL A 369 -37.68 -4.88 -7.52
CA VAL A 369 -36.30 -4.60 -7.10
C VAL A 369 -36.24 -4.64 -5.60
N VAL A 370 -35.26 -5.36 -5.04
CA VAL A 370 -34.95 -5.27 -3.61
C VAL A 370 -33.73 -4.37 -3.43
N TYR A 371 -33.81 -3.45 -2.47
CA TYR A 371 -32.72 -2.53 -2.18
C TYR A 371 -32.67 -2.25 -0.68
N MET A 372 -31.46 -1.99 -0.20
CA MET A 372 -31.18 -1.69 1.19
C MET A 372 -30.73 -0.23 1.31
N VAL A 373 -31.18 0.45 2.36
CA VAL A 373 -30.76 1.81 2.67
C VAL A 373 -29.74 1.76 3.79
N ASP A 374 -28.50 2.15 3.49
CA ASP A 374 -27.53 2.44 4.55
C ASP A 374 -27.80 3.82 5.14
N THR A 375 -27.80 3.88 6.46
CA THR A 375 -27.95 5.11 7.24
C THR A 375 -26.69 5.37 8.05
N TRP A 376 -26.27 6.63 8.09
CA TRP A 376 -25.09 7.06 8.85
C TRP A 376 -25.43 8.27 9.71
N HIS A 377 -24.81 8.38 10.87
CA HIS A 377 -25.02 9.50 11.80
C HIS A 377 -23.77 10.38 11.84
N CYS A 378 -23.94 11.69 11.96
CA CYS A 378 -22.81 12.58 12.22
C CYS A 378 -22.25 12.32 13.62
N ALA A 379 -20.93 12.12 13.74
CA ALA A 379 -20.26 11.94 15.02
C ALA A 379 -20.40 13.17 15.94
N GLY A 380 -20.43 14.39 15.37
CA GLY A 380 -20.62 15.64 16.09
C GLY A 380 -22.09 16.02 16.37
N ASP A 381 -23.04 15.43 15.64
CA ASP A 381 -24.48 15.61 15.87
C ASP A 381 -25.25 14.31 15.53
N PRO A 382 -25.56 13.47 16.53
CA PRO A 382 -26.27 12.21 16.33
C PRO A 382 -27.66 12.37 15.68
N LYS A 383 -28.25 13.57 15.71
CA LYS A 383 -29.55 13.85 15.06
C LYS A 383 -29.42 14.02 13.55
N LYS A 384 -28.23 14.31 13.03
CA LYS A 384 -27.97 14.47 11.60
C LYS A 384 -27.75 13.10 10.97
N VAL A 385 -28.74 12.63 10.22
CA VAL A 385 -28.75 11.33 9.55
C VAL A 385 -28.51 11.51 8.05
N PHE A 386 -27.60 10.72 7.50
CA PHE A 386 -27.27 10.65 6.09
C PHE A 386 -27.73 9.31 5.52
N MET A 387 -28.16 9.31 4.26
CA MET A 387 -28.59 8.12 3.52
C MET A 387 -27.91 8.10 2.17
N GLY A 388 -27.71 6.92 1.59
CA GLY A 388 -27.25 6.80 0.21
C GLY A 388 -28.19 7.53 -0.74
N ALA A 389 -27.68 8.23 -1.75
CA ALA A 389 -28.50 9.11 -2.60
C ALA A 389 -29.64 8.38 -3.31
N ALA A 390 -29.33 7.28 -4.02
CA ALA A 390 -30.30 6.48 -4.75
C ALA A 390 -31.25 5.70 -3.82
N ALA A 391 -30.70 4.92 -2.89
CA ALA A 391 -31.51 4.11 -1.96
C ALA A 391 -32.37 5.00 -1.04
N GLY A 392 -31.82 6.14 -0.58
CA GLY A 392 -32.54 7.15 0.18
C GLY A 392 -33.67 7.78 -0.64
N TYR A 393 -33.43 8.12 -1.92
CA TYR A 393 -34.49 8.56 -2.85
C TYR A 393 -35.60 7.51 -2.96
N MET A 394 -35.25 6.26 -3.26
CA MET A 394 -36.22 5.18 -3.42
C MET A 394 -37.01 4.89 -2.15
N SER A 395 -36.39 4.98 -0.97
CA SER A 395 -37.05 4.73 0.32
C SER A 395 -38.20 5.68 0.64
N ARG A 396 -38.23 6.86 -0.01
CA ARG A 396 -39.28 7.87 0.17
C ARG A 396 -40.45 7.70 -0.81
N LEU A 397 -40.31 6.85 -1.82
CA LEU A 397 -41.33 6.63 -2.85
C LEU A 397 -42.56 5.92 -2.26
N LYS A 398 -43.73 6.40 -2.67
CA LYS A 398 -45.05 5.88 -2.29
C LYS A 398 -45.79 5.34 -3.51
N THR A 399 -46.80 4.50 -3.28
CA THR A 399 -47.70 4.05 -4.34
C THR A 399 -48.31 5.23 -5.09
N GLY A 400 -48.21 5.20 -6.42
CA GLY A 400 -48.67 6.28 -7.30
C GLY A 400 -47.56 7.25 -7.73
N ASP A 401 -46.42 7.29 -7.05
CA ASP A 401 -45.28 8.09 -7.48
C ASP A 401 -44.72 7.60 -8.82
N VAL A 402 -43.96 8.46 -9.49
CA VAL A 402 -43.34 8.17 -10.79
C VAL A 402 -41.83 8.25 -10.66
N VAL A 403 -41.14 7.24 -11.17
CA VAL A 403 -39.68 7.13 -11.20
C VAL A 403 -39.20 7.09 -12.64
N SER A 404 -38.17 7.87 -12.95
CA SER A 404 -37.50 7.75 -14.25
C SER A 404 -36.51 6.57 -14.19
N ALA A 405 -36.73 5.55 -15.01
CA ALA A 405 -35.88 4.36 -15.04
C ALA A 405 -35.72 3.78 -16.45
N GLY A 406 -34.58 3.12 -16.68
CA GLY A 406 -34.27 2.41 -17.92
C GLY A 406 -33.97 0.93 -17.66
N LEU A 407 -34.38 0.04 -18.56
CA LEU A 407 -34.04 -1.38 -18.50
C LEU A 407 -32.74 -1.66 -19.25
N SER A 408 -31.97 -2.62 -18.77
CA SER A 408 -30.75 -3.09 -19.42
C SER A 408 -30.54 -4.59 -19.24
N ARG A 409 -29.90 -5.22 -20.22
CA ARG A 409 -29.68 -6.67 -20.22
C ARG A 409 -28.79 -7.13 -19.08
N GLY A 410 -29.14 -8.29 -18.53
CA GLY A 410 -28.39 -9.00 -17.49
C GLY A 410 -27.02 -9.48 -17.94
N TYR A 411 -26.14 -9.75 -16.96
CA TYR A 411 -24.80 -10.29 -17.23
C TYR A 411 -24.76 -11.82 -17.19
N PHE A 412 -25.66 -12.45 -16.42
CA PHE A 412 -25.69 -13.91 -16.29
C PHE A 412 -26.17 -14.60 -17.56
N ARG A 413 -25.45 -15.65 -17.93
CA ARG A 413 -25.83 -16.61 -18.96
C ARG A 413 -26.53 -17.78 -18.29
N LEU A 414 -27.84 -17.79 -18.38
CA LEU A 414 -28.64 -18.88 -17.83
C LEU A 414 -28.43 -20.17 -18.63
N PRO A 415 -28.39 -21.35 -17.96
CA PRO A 415 -28.41 -22.63 -18.66
C PRO A 415 -29.64 -22.75 -19.55
N THR A 416 -29.47 -23.27 -20.77
CA THR A 416 -30.58 -23.51 -21.70
C THR A 416 -31.50 -24.64 -21.22
N SER A 417 -30.95 -25.63 -20.52
CA SER A 417 -31.72 -26.72 -19.91
C SER A 417 -32.15 -26.36 -18.49
N LEU A 418 -33.43 -26.61 -18.18
CA LEU A 418 -33.97 -26.48 -16.82
C LEU A 418 -33.52 -27.63 -15.90
N GLU A 419 -32.89 -28.68 -16.42
CA GLU A 419 -32.39 -29.81 -15.64
C GLU A 419 -30.95 -29.61 -15.15
N THR A 420 -30.22 -28.62 -15.66
CA THR A 420 -28.85 -28.32 -15.22
C THR A 420 -28.82 -27.96 -13.73
N PRO A 421 -28.05 -28.65 -12.87
CA PRO A 421 -27.93 -28.33 -11.45
C PRO A 421 -27.37 -26.92 -11.23
N ILE A 422 -27.82 -26.25 -10.16
CA ILE A 422 -27.36 -24.89 -9.85
C ILE A 422 -26.91 -24.82 -8.39
N LEU A 423 -25.67 -24.39 -8.21
CA LEU A 423 -25.07 -24.05 -6.91
C LEU A 423 -25.02 -22.53 -6.80
N GLY A 424 -25.58 -21.97 -5.74
CA GLY A 424 -25.74 -20.54 -5.57
C GLY A 424 -25.14 -20.03 -4.26
N VAL A 425 -24.57 -18.84 -4.28
CA VAL A 425 -24.28 -18.03 -3.09
C VAL A 425 -24.98 -16.68 -3.24
N ALA A 426 -25.78 -16.31 -2.25
CA ALA A 426 -26.40 -14.99 -2.15
C ALA A 426 -25.98 -14.29 -0.86
N LEU A 427 -25.66 -12.99 -0.92
CA LEU A 427 -25.44 -12.15 0.25
C LEU A 427 -26.46 -11.01 0.29
N GLY A 428 -27.27 -10.95 1.36
CA GLY A 428 -28.27 -9.88 1.55
C GLY A 428 -29.20 -9.70 0.34
N THR A 429 -29.19 -8.51 -0.28
CA THR A 429 -29.99 -8.18 -1.47
C THR A 429 -29.60 -8.97 -2.72
N GLY A 430 -28.45 -9.65 -2.72
CA GLY A 430 -28.04 -10.60 -3.76
C GLY A 430 -29.02 -11.76 -3.97
N ILE A 431 -29.97 -11.97 -3.04
CA ILE A 431 -31.08 -12.92 -3.20
C ILE A 431 -31.98 -12.59 -4.42
N SER A 432 -31.91 -11.37 -4.97
CA SER A 432 -32.75 -10.90 -6.08
C SER A 432 -32.80 -11.87 -7.26
N PHE A 433 -31.63 -12.23 -7.78
CA PHE A 433 -31.50 -13.10 -8.93
C PHE A 433 -32.04 -14.50 -8.64
N PHE A 434 -31.68 -15.07 -7.49
CA PHE A 434 -32.13 -16.41 -7.10
C PHE A 434 -33.65 -16.47 -6.89
N ARG A 435 -34.25 -15.42 -6.33
CA ARG A 435 -35.70 -15.32 -6.20
C ARG A 435 -36.38 -15.31 -7.57
N ALA A 436 -35.91 -14.48 -8.50
CA ALA A 436 -36.43 -14.44 -9.88
C ALA A 436 -36.27 -15.79 -10.58
N LEU A 437 -35.14 -16.45 -10.39
CA LEU A 437 -34.83 -17.77 -10.97
C LEU A 437 -35.74 -18.87 -10.38
N LEU A 438 -35.97 -18.87 -9.07
CA LEU A 438 -36.89 -19.81 -8.40
C LEU A 438 -38.33 -19.61 -8.88
N GLN A 439 -38.78 -18.36 -9.03
CA GLN A 439 -40.09 -18.04 -9.64
C GLN A 439 -40.20 -18.58 -11.06
N HIS A 440 -39.13 -18.42 -11.86
CA HIS A 440 -39.09 -18.92 -13.24
C HIS A 440 -39.17 -20.45 -13.29
N ARG A 441 -38.43 -21.16 -12.44
CA ARG A 441 -38.45 -22.62 -12.36
C ARG A 441 -39.78 -23.15 -11.85
N ALA A 442 -40.37 -22.51 -10.84
CA ALA A 442 -41.69 -22.85 -10.33
C ALA A 442 -42.77 -22.74 -11.43
N TYR A 443 -42.75 -21.68 -12.24
CA TYR A 443 -43.67 -21.50 -13.36
C TYR A 443 -43.62 -22.64 -14.38
N HIS A 444 -42.42 -23.18 -14.65
CA HIS A 444 -42.22 -24.32 -15.55
C HIS A 444 -42.59 -25.64 -14.88
N GLN A 445 -42.27 -25.82 -13.59
CA GLN A 445 -42.70 -26.99 -12.81
C GLN A 445 -44.24 -27.11 -12.79
N ASP A 446 -44.95 -25.98 -12.64
CA ASP A 446 -46.42 -25.92 -12.68
C ASP A 446 -47.01 -26.31 -14.06
N ARG A 447 -46.17 -26.38 -15.10
CA ARG A 447 -46.52 -26.82 -16.45
C ARG A 447 -45.94 -28.19 -16.79
N ASN A 448 -45.58 -28.97 -15.78
CA ASN A 448 -45.03 -30.32 -15.89
C ASN A 448 -43.68 -30.40 -16.61
N ALA A 449 -42.90 -29.32 -16.64
CA ALA A 449 -41.51 -29.39 -17.07
C ALA A 449 -40.64 -29.99 -15.95
N THR A 450 -39.69 -30.84 -16.32
CA THR A 450 -38.66 -31.31 -15.40
C THR A 450 -37.69 -30.17 -15.10
N VAL A 451 -37.48 -29.89 -13.81
CA VAL A 451 -36.57 -28.85 -13.35
C VAL A 451 -35.67 -29.40 -12.25
N SER A 452 -34.39 -29.05 -12.25
CA SER A 452 -33.51 -29.41 -11.14
C SER A 452 -33.63 -28.40 -9.98
N LYS A 453 -33.33 -28.90 -8.78
CA LYS A 453 -33.23 -28.12 -7.54
C LYS A 453 -32.02 -27.17 -7.56
N ILE A 454 -32.16 -26.02 -6.89
CA ILE A 454 -31.07 -25.07 -6.63
C ILE A 454 -30.54 -25.31 -5.22
N ARG A 455 -29.23 -25.49 -5.04
CA ARG A 455 -28.60 -25.43 -3.72
C ARG A 455 -28.08 -24.03 -3.47
N LEU A 456 -28.63 -23.32 -2.49
CA LEU A 456 -28.33 -21.93 -2.21
C LEU A 456 -27.74 -21.77 -0.81
N TYR A 457 -26.55 -21.17 -0.73
CA TYR A 457 -25.99 -20.68 0.52
C TYR A 457 -26.31 -19.20 0.66
N PHE A 458 -27.14 -18.84 1.64
CA PHE A 458 -27.65 -17.48 1.82
C PHE A 458 -27.04 -16.82 3.06
N GLY A 459 -26.19 -15.82 2.84
CA GLY A 459 -25.53 -15.04 3.88
C GLY A 459 -26.33 -13.82 4.28
N ILE A 460 -26.66 -13.74 5.57
CA ILE A 460 -27.40 -12.64 6.22
C ILE A 460 -26.72 -12.29 7.55
N ARG A 461 -27.10 -11.16 8.19
CA ARG A 461 -26.56 -10.83 9.52
C ARG A 461 -27.31 -11.60 10.59
N HIS A 462 -28.64 -11.53 10.56
CA HIS A 462 -29.52 -12.02 11.61
C HIS A 462 -30.75 -12.74 11.03
N ALA A 463 -30.92 -14.02 11.34
CA ALA A 463 -32.07 -14.82 10.92
C ALA A 463 -33.41 -14.16 11.24
N ARG A 464 -33.50 -13.47 12.39
CA ARG A 464 -34.75 -12.82 12.84
C ARG A 464 -35.00 -11.44 12.23
N LYS A 465 -34.01 -10.81 11.60
CA LYS A 465 -34.12 -9.39 11.16
C LYS A 465 -33.99 -9.20 9.66
N ASP A 466 -33.12 -9.95 8.98
CA ASP A 466 -32.82 -9.73 7.55
C ASP A 466 -32.88 -11.00 6.68
N PHE A 467 -33.63 -12.01 7.12
CA PHE A 467 -34.00 -13.16 6.29
C PHE A 467 -35.09 -12.77 5.26
N LEU A 468 -34.65 -12.18 4.15
CA LEU A 468 -35.53 -11.71 3.08
C LEU A 468 -36.31 -12.87 2.43
N PHE A 469 -37.61 -12.69 2.23
CA PHE A 469 -38.51 -13.63 1.54
C PHE A 469 -38.65 -15.02 2.18
N GLN A 470 -38.45 -15.13 3.50
CA GLN A 470 -38.44 -16.42 4.21
C GLN A 470 -39.59 -17.36 3.83
N THR A 471 -40.84 -16.90 3.91
CA THR A 471 -42.04 -17.72 3.61
C THR A 471 -42.08 -18.21 2.15
N GLU A 472 -41.63 -17.38 1.20
CA GLU A 472 -41.56 -17.75 -0.22
C GLU A 472 -40.47 -18.82 -0.45
N LEU A 473 -39.30 -18.65 0.18
CA LEU A 473 -38.20 -19.61 0.12
C LEU A 473 -38.58 -20.96 0.75
N GLU A 474 -39.26 -20.96 1.90
CA GLU A 474 -39.78 -22.17 2.56
C GLU A 474 -40.74 -22.94 1.64
N THR A 475 -41.57 -22.23 0.87
CA THR A 475 -42.46 -22.83 -0.12
C THR A 475 -41.67 -23.54 -1.23
N TYR A 476 -40.57 -22.96 -1.71
CA TYR A 476 -39.72 -23.60 -2.72
C TYR A 476 -38.95 -24.81 -2.20
N ILE A 477 -38.59 -24.83 -0.91
CA ILE A 477 -38.03 -26.01 -0.25
C ILE A 477 -39.06 -27.15 -0.25
N GLN A 478 -40.30 -26.87 0.17
CA GLN A 478 -41.39 -27.88 0.19
C GLN A 478 -41.71 -28.43 -1.20
N ARG A 479 -41.57 -27.60 -2.25
CA ARG A 479 -41.76 -27.99 -3.66
C ARG A 479 -40.57 -28.75 -4.26
N GLY A 480 -39.49 -28.96 -3.50
CA GLY A 480 -38.27 -29.60 -3.99
C GLY A 480 -37.49 -28.77 -5.02
N LEU A 481 -37.71 -27.45 -5.06
CA LEU A 481 -37.01 -26.54 -5.98
C LEU A 481 -35.76 -25.92 -5.36
N LEU A 482 -35.65 -25.90 -4.02
CA LEU A 482 -34.59 -25.24 -3.28
C LEU A 482 -34.05 -26.12 -2.14
N GLU A 483 -32.73 -26.23 -2.05
CA GLU A 483 -31.99 -26.63 -0.86
C GLU A 483 -31.29 -25.39 -0.29
N LEU A 484 -31.68 -24.95 0.90
CA LEU A 484 -31.23 -23.68 1.46
C LEU A 484 -30.36 -23.90 2.70
N GLU A 485 -29.14 -23.39 2.65
CA GLU A 485 -28.25 -23.28 3.80
C GLU A 485 -28.09 -21.81 4.18
N THR A 486 -28.50 -21.44 5.40
CA THR A 486 -28.37 -20.06 5.86
C THR A 486 -27.10 -19.85 6.68
N ALA A 487 -26.45 -18.71 6.47
CA ALA A 487 -25.29 -18.28 7.24
C ALA A 487 -25.60 -16.94 7.90
N CYS A 488 -25.84 -16.97 9.21
CA CYS A 488 -26.21 -15.81 10.01
C CYS A 488 -24.99 -15.30 10.77
N SER A 489 -24.31 -14.32 10.19
CA SER A 489 -22.98 -13.88 10.63
C SER A 489 -22.94 -13.23 12.03
N HIS A 490 -24.07 -12.78 12.56
CA HIS A 490 -24.15 -12.04 13.82
C HIS A 490 -25.07 -12.72 14.86
N ASP A 491 -25.54 -13.94 14.59
CA ASP A 491 -26.40 -14.71 15.52
C ASP A 491 -25.61 -15.67 16.42
N SER A 492 -24.30 -15.83 16.19
CA SER A 492 -23.40 -16.66 16.99
C SER A 492 -22.09 -15.94 17.31
N ALA A 493 -21.39 -16.40 18.36
CA ALA A 493 -20.05 -15.90 18.71
C ALA A 493 -19.02 -16.17 17.61
N ASN A 494 -19.17 -17.27 16.87
CA ASN A 494 -18.39 -17.55 15.68
C ASN A 494 -18.96 -16.79 14.48
N PHE A 495 -18.10 -16.15 13.68
CA PHE A 495 -18.52 -15.42 12.49
C PHE A 495 -18.84 -16.40 11.34
N VAL A 496 -20.13 -16.74 11.20
CA VAL A 496 -20.61 -17.72 10.22
C VAL A 496 -20.92 -17.04 8.87
N THR A 497 -20.31 -17.53 7.80
CA THR A 497 -20.51 -17.05 6.42
C THR A 497 -20.91 -18.18 5.48
N PRO A 498 -21.44 -17.90 4.27
CA PRO A 498 -21.69 -18.95 3.29
C PRO A 498 -20.43 -19.77 2.96
N ALA A 499 -19.24 -19.14 2.94
CA ALA A 499 -17.96 -19.84 2.79
C ALA A 499 -17.72 -20.87 3.92
N THR A 500 -18.04 -20.54 5.18
CA THR A 500 -17.95 -21.54 6.27
C THR A 500 -18.95 -22.68 6.07
N LYS A 501 -20.18 -22.37 5.64
CA LYS A 501 -21.22 -23.40 5.40
C LYS A 501 -20.89 -24.32 4.23
N ILE A 502 -20.27 -23.80 3.17
CA ILE A 502 -19.78 -24.62 2.06
C ILE A 502 -18.80 -25.69 2.55
N ARG A 503 -17.90 -25.33 3.49
CA ARG A 503 -16.94 -26.28 4.08
C ARG A 503 -17.60 -27.32 4.98
N ASP A 504 -18.72 -26.99 5.62
CA ASP A 504 -19.49 -27.94 6.44
C ASP A 504 -20.18 -29.02 5.58
N PHE A 505 -20.45 -28.75 4.29
CA PHE A 505 -21.20 -29.64 3.40
C PHE A 505 -20.46 -29.99 2.09
N PRO A 506 -19.25 -30.57 2.15
CA PRO A 506 -18.40 -30.74 0.97
C PRO A 506 -18.98 -31.70 -0.08
N MET A 507 -19.64 -32.78 0.36
CA MET A 507 -20.24 -33.77 -0.57
C MET A 507 -21.36 -33.16 -1.42
N ALA A 508 -22.18 -32.27 -0.83
CA ALA A 508 -23.27 -31.64 -1.55
C ALA A 508 -22.75 -30.61 -2.58
N VAL A 509 -21.58 -30.02 -2.33
CA VAL A 509 -20.92 -29.13 -3.30
C VAL A 509 -20.41 -29.95 -4.49
N ALA A 510 -19.69 -31.05 -4.23
CA ALA A 510 -19.18 -31.94 -5.26
C ALA A 510 -20.31 -32.52 -6.13
N GLU A 511 -21.38 -33.02 -5.50
CA GLU A 511 -22.56 -33.57 -6.21
C GLU A 511 -23.10 -32.63 -7.29
N TYR A 512 -23.19 -31.33 -7.02
CA TYR A 512 -23.71 -30.36 -7.99
C TYR A 512 -22.72 -30.05 -9.10
N LEU A 513 -21.44 -29.83 -8.75
CA LEU A 513 -20.44 -29.38 -9.72
C LEU A 513 -19.96 -30.50 -10.64
N ASP A 514 -19.84 -31.73 -10.13
CA ASP A 514 -19.44 -32.92 -10.88
C ASP A 514 -20.49 -33.34 -11.91
N ASN A 515 -21.77 -33.08 -11.63
CA ASN A 515 -22.89 -33.38 -12.53
C ASN A 515 -23.18 -32.25 -13.53
N GLY A 516 -22.14 -31.52 -13.96
CA GLY A 516 -22.27 -30.47 -14.97
C GLY A 516 -22.97 -29.20 -14.48
N GLY A 517 -23.08 -28.99 -13.17
CA GLY A 517 -23.76 -27.85 -12.58
C GLY A 517 -23.09 -26.50 -12.89
N VAL A 518 -23.87 -25.44 -12.68
CA VAL A 518 -23.44 -24.04 -12.83
C VAL A 518 -23.44 -23.35 -11.48
N TYR A 519 -22.34 -22.65 -11.18
CA TYR A 519 -22.17 -21.83 -10.00
C TYR A 519 -22.56 -20.37 -10.28
N PHE A 520 -23.40 -19.80 -9.41
CA PHE A 520 -23.74 -18.37 -9.40
C PHE A 520 -23.39 -17.75 -8.04
N TYR A 521 -22.77 -16.57 -8.05
CA TYR A 521 -22.60 -15.72 -6.89
C TYR A 521 -23.34 -14.40 -7.09
N CYS A 522 -24.12 -13.96 -6.10
CA CYS A 522 -24.78 -12.66 -6.07
C CYS A 522 -24.56 -11.98 -4.72
N GLY A 523 -23.86 -10.84 -4.68
CA GLY A 523 -23.62 -10.20 -3.38
C GLY A 523 -22.62 -9.06 -3.38
N ILE A 524 -21.93 -8.91 -2.25
CA ILE A 524 -20.91 -7.88 -2.05
C ILE A 524 -19.67 -8.19 -2.90
N GLY A 525 -19.14 -7.17 -3.55
CA GLY A 525 -17.90 -7.22 -4.31
C GLY A 525 -16.62 -7.26 -3.48
N GLY A 526 -15.47 -7.06 -4.13
CA GLY A 526 -14.15 -7.04 -3.49
C GLY A 526 -13.59 -8.45 -3.26
N THR A 527 -12.99 -8.69 -2.09
CA THR A 527 -12.35 -9.98 -1.76
C THR A 527 -13.35 -11.10 -1.44
N VAL A 528 -14.62 -10.77 -1.23
CA VAL A 528 -15.64 -11.71 -0.72
C VAL A 528 -15.90 -12.92 -1.64
N PRO A 529 -16.06 -12.78 -2.97
CA PRO A 529 -16.24 -13.93 -3.86
C PRO A 529 -15.11 -14.97 -3.76
N TYR A 530 -13.86 -14.53 -3.53
CA TYR A 530 -12.70 -15.42 -3.41
C TYR A 530 -12.73 -16.31 -2.19
N PHE A 531 -13.27 -15.82 -1.06
CA PHE A 531 -13.42 -16.68 0.11
C PHE A 531 -14.38 -17.83 -0.15
N HIS A 532 -15.38 -17.63 -1.03
CA HIS A 532 -16.32 -18.67 -1.43
C HIS A 532 -15.69 -19.63 -2.44
N GLU A 533 -14.91 -19.11 -3.39
CA GLU A 533 -14.12 -19.93 -4.32
C GLU A 533 -13.18 -20.87 -3.56
N ALA A 534 -12.36 -20.34 -2.64
CA ALA A 534 -11.47 -21.14 -1.80
C ALA A 534 -12.21 -22.14 -0.89
N ALA A 535 -13.43 -21.82 -0.47
CA ALA A 535 -14.25 -22.77 0.29
C ALA A 535 -14.77 -23.92 -0.58
N ILE A 536 -15.12 -23.65 -1.83
CA ILE A 536 -15.54 -24.67 -2.80
C ILE A 536 -14.35 -25.55 -3.19
N GLU A 537 -13.17 -24.97 -3.42
CA GLU A 537 -11.93 -25.72 -3.66
C GLU A 537 -11.64 -26.71 -2.52
N ALA A 538 -11.70 -26.24 -1.28
CA ALA A 538 -11.50 -27.10 -0.10
C ALA A 538 -12.55 -28.21 0.00
N ALA A 539 -13.80 -27.92 -0.36
CA ALA A 539 -14.89 -28.90 -0.38
C ALA A 539 -14.65 -30.00 -1.43
N LEU A 540 -14.32 -29.62 -2.66
CA LEU A 540 -14.01 -30.57 -3.73
C LEU A 540 -12.77 -31.39 -3.41
N GLN A 541 -11.72 -30.76 -2.88
CA GLN A 541 -10.49 -31.44 -2.47
C GLN A 541 -10.78 -32.55 -1.45
N THR A 542 -11.64 -32.26 -0.47
CA THR A 542 -12.05 -33.21 0.56
C THR A 542 -12.77 -34.43 -0.04
N CYS A 543 -13.61 -34.21 -1.06
CA CYS A 543 -14.39 -35.27 -1.70
C CYS A 543 -13.58 -36.08 -2.72
N HIS A 544 -12.79 -35.43 -3.56
CA HIS A 544 -12.01 -36.06 -4.62
C HIS A 544 -10.72 -36.73 -4.12
N LYS A 545 -10.27 -36.40 -2.90
CA LYS A 545 -8.96 -36.80 -2.34
C LYS A 545 -7.80 -36.39 -3.24
N SER A 546 -7.95 -35.24 -3.89
CA SER A 546 -7.03 -34.63 -4.85
C SER A 546 -6.11 -33.61 -4.19
N THR A 547 -5.19 -33.03 -4.95
CA THR A 547 -4.42 -31.85 -4.51
C THR A 547 -5.22 -30.58 -4.78
N ILE A 548 -4.98 -29.52 -3.98
CA ILE A 548 -5.67 -28.23 -4.17
C ILE A 548 -5.44 -27.65 -5.57
N SER A 549 -4.26 -27.88 -6.16
CA SER A 549 -3.91 -27.46 -7.52
C SER A 549 -4.82 -28.09 -8.59
N GLN A 550 -5.24 -29.35 -8.41
CA GLN A 550 -6.15 -30.01 -9.35
C GLN A 550 -7.56 -29.42 -9.30
N GLU A 551 -8.05 -29.05 -8.12
CA GLU A 551 -9.37 -28.44 -7.98
C GLU A 551 -9.41 -27.00 -8.47
N VAL A 552 -8.31 -26.27 -8.31
CA VAL A 552 -8.11 -24.95 -8.90
C VAL A 552 -8.22 -25.00 -10.43
N GLU A 553 -7.56 -25.97 -11.09
CA GLU A 553 -7.67 -26.17 -12.54
C GLU A 553 -9.11 -26.49 -12.99
N ALA A 554 -9.82 -27.34 -12.23
CA ALA A 554 -11.20 -27.70 -12.53
C ALA A 554 -12.14 -26.48 -12.46
N ILE A 555 -11.99 -25.62 -11.45
CA ILE A 555 -12.78 -24.38 -11.33
C ILE A 555 -12.43 -23.39 -12.44
N ASP A 556 -11.17 -23.31 -12.85
CA ASP A 556 -10.78 -22.45 -13.98
C ASP A 556 -11.39 -22.89 -15.30
N GLU A 557 -11.50 -24.20 -15.55
CA GLU A 557 -12.25 -24.73 -16.68
C GLU A 557 -13.74 -24.34 -16.59
N MET A 558 -14.34 -24.36 -15.39
CA MET A 558 -15.72 -23.89 -15.19
C MET A 558 -15.88 -22.40 -15.51
N LYS A 559 -14.91 -21.55 -15.17
CA LYS A 559 -14.91 -20.12 -15.55
C LYS A 559 -14.84 -19.96 -17.08
N LEU A 560 -13.91 -20.66 -17.74
CA LEU A 560 -13.72 -20.58 -19.19
C LEU A 560 -14.96 -21.05 -19.97
N THR A 561 -15.65 -22.06 -19.46
CA THR A 561 -16.86 -22.64 -20.08
C THR A 561 -18.16 -21.91 -19.71
N GLY A 562 -18.09 -20.88 -18.86
CA GLY A 562 -19.26 -20.12 -18.40
C GLY A 562 -20.11 -20.86 -17.35
N ARG A 563 -19.59 -21.95 -16.77
CA ARG A 563 -20.22 -22.66 -15.63
C ARG A 563 -19.95 -21.99 -14.28
N TRP A 564 -19.06 -21.00 -14.20
CA TRP A 564 -18.79 -20.24 -12.98
C TRP A 564 -19.04 -18.75 -13.22
N GLN A 565 -20.09 -18.19 -12.60
CA GLN A 565 -20.57 -16.84 -12.88
C GLN A 565 -20.76 -16.02 -11.60
N VAL A 566 -20.35 -14.76 -11.63
CA VAL A 566 -20.35 -13.86 -10.47
C VAL A 566 -20.98 -12.52 -10.85
N GLU A 567 -21.98 -12.08 -10.10
CA GLU A 567 -22.57 -10.74 -10.13
C GLU A 567 -22.39 -10.12 -8.75
N ALA A 568 -21.57 -9.07 -8.64
CA ALA A 568 -21.23 -8.49 -7.35
C ALA A 568 -21.23 -6.96 -7.41
N PHE A 569 -21.76 -6.32 -6.36
CA PHE A 569 -21.90 -4.86 -6.27
C PHE A 569 -21.02 -4.32 -5.14
N ALA A 570 -20.39 -3.16 -5.33
CA ALA A 570 -19.51 -2.52 -4.35
C ALA A 570 -19.75 -1.00 -4.27
N SER A 571 -19.17 -0.34 -3.26
CA SER A 571 -19.49 1.04 -2.87
C SER A 571 -18.89 2.13 -3.77
N SER A 572 -18.00 1.81 -4.71
CA SER A 572 -17.49 2.74 -5.73
C SER A 572 -17.99 2.32 -7.12
N LEU A 573 -18.32 3.31 -7.97
CA LEU A 573 -18.89 3.08 -9.31
C LEU A 573 -17.92 2.36 -10.27
N ASP A 574 -16.61 2.40 -10.03
CA ASP A 574 -15.62 1.68 -10.83
C ASP A 574 -15.41 0.23 -10.34
N HIS A 575 -15.70 -0.08 -9.07
CA HIS A 575 -15.71 -1.46 -8.56
C HIS A 575 -16.81 -2.33 -9.20
N GLU A 576 -17.90 -1.72 -9.67
CA GLU A 576 -18.99 -2.45 -10.33
C GLU A 576 -18.55 -3.12 -11.64
N ASN A 577 -17.49 -2.60 -12.28
CA ASN A 577 -16.92 -3.18 -13.50
C ASN A 577 -15.64 -3.99 -13.23
N ALA A 578 -14.94 -3.74 -12.10
CA ALA A 578 -13.74 -4.46 -11.70
C ALA A 578 -13.96 -5.95 -11.42
N LEU A 579 -15.14 -6.32 -10.90
CA LEU A 579 -15.42 -7.67 -10.42
C LEU A 579 -15.81 -8.67 -11.51
N GLN A 580 -16.26 -8.20 -12.68
CA GLN A 580 -16.43 -9.09 -13.83
C GLN A 580 -15.07 -9.54 -14.41
N GLN A 581 -13.97 -8.86 -14.09
CA GLN A 581 -12.64 -9.09 -14.68
C GLN A 581 -11.70 -9.93 -13.82
N GLN A 582 -12.06 -10.21 -12.57
CA GLN A 582 -11.20 -10.96 -11.66
C GLN A 582 -11.20 -12.48 -11.93
N GLN A 583 -12.12 -12.95 -12.80
CA GLN A 583 -12.23 -14.33 -13.29
C GLN A 583 -11.21 -14.73 -14.38
N LYS A 584 -10.19 -13.90 -14.68
CA LYS A 584 -9.09 -14.32 -15.56
C LYS A 584 -7.69 -14.32 -14.96
N ILE A 585 -7.47 -13.80 -13.74
CA ILE A 585 -6.07 -13.53 -13.32
C ILE A 585 -5.75 -13.82 -11.84
N GLN A 586 -6.43 -14.75 -11.17
CA GLN A 586 -6.05 -15.10 -9.79
C GLN A 586 -5.87 -16.57 -9.46
N THR A 587 -5.54 -17.36 -10.48
CA THR A 587 -4.99 -18.73 -10.33
C THR A 587 -3.68 -18.90 -11.09
N LYS A 588 -3.17 -17.84 -11.75
CA LYS A 588 -1.79 -17.82 -12.21
C LYS A 588 -0.80 -17.34 -11.15
N LYS A 589 -1.10 -16.35 -10.30
CA LYS A 589 -0.03 -15.64 -9.54
C LYS A 589 0.66 -16.40 -8.40
N GLU A 590 0.11 -17.51 -7.92
CA GLU A 590 0.75 -18.25 -6.80
C GLU A 590 1.73 -19.32 -7.28
N ASP A 591 1.48 -19.90 -8.47
CA ASP A 591 2.38 -20.84 -9.15
C ASP A 591 3.16 -20.24 -10.32
N THR A 592 2.77 -19.07 -10.83
CA THR A 592 3.51 -18.36 -11.87
C THR A 592 4.73 -17.73 -11.23
N PRO A 593 5.95 -18.13 -11.62
CA PRO A 593 7.18 -17.56 -11.09
C PRO A 593 7.14 -16.03 -11.15
N ILE A 594 7.70 -15.35 -10.15
CA ILE A 594 7.81 -13.88 -10.10
C ILE A 594 8.41 -13.36 -11.40
N SER A 595 9.34 -14.12 -12.00
CA SER A 595 9.93 -13.80 -13.30
C SER A 595 8.92 -13.62 -14.43
N ASP A 596 7.85 -14.40 -14.41
CA ASP A 596 6.81 -14.42 -15.43
C ASP A 596 5.76 -13.34 -15.12
N ILE A 597 5.54 -13.05 -13.83
CA ILE A 597 4.68 -11.95 -13.38
C ILE A 597 5.26 -10.59 -13.79
N VAL A 598 6.56 -10.40 -13.59
CA VAL A 598 7.21 -9.10 -13.84
C VAL A 598 7.68 -8.95 -15.28
N GLY A 599 7.85 -10.06 -16.01
CA GLY A 599 8.32 -10.07 -17.39
C GLY A 599 9.72 -9.47 -17.54
N GLU A 600 9.96 -8.78 -18.65
CA GLU A 600 11.14 -7.93 -18.83
C GLU A 600 10.95 -6.58 -18.14
N CYS A 601 11.95 -6.19 -17.34
CA CYS A 601 11.91 -4.95 -16.58
C CYS A 601 13.29 -4.31 -16.45
N ALA A 602 13.32 -3.01 -16.14
CA ALA A 602 14.57 -2.24 -16.10
C ALA A 602 15.49 -2.65 -14.94
N MET A 603 14.90 -3.10 -13.83
CA MET A 603 15.57 -3.62 -12.65
C MET A 603 14.68 -4.63 -11.92
N PHE A 604 15.20 -5.34 -10.92
CA PHE A 604 14.37 -6.09 -9.98
C PHE A 604 15.01 -6.04 -8.60
N CYS A 605 14.28 -5.55 -7.59
CA CYS A 605 14.75 -5.54 -6.21
C CYS A 605 13.57 -5.65 -5.23
N PHE A 606 13.67 -6.58 -4.27
CA PHE A 606 12.61 -6.83 -3.29
C PHE A 606 13.09 -6.90 -1.82
N GLN A 607 14.28 -6.35 -1.55
CA GLN A 607 14.97 -6.56 -0.27
C GLN A 607 14.40 -5.78 0.93
N CYS A 608 13.45 -4.86 0.74
CA CYS A 608 12.89 -4.04 1.83
C CYS A 608 11.36 -4.14 1.94
N GLY A 609 10.83 -3.81 3.12
CA GLY A 609 9.41 -3.87 3.47
C GLY A 609 8.51 -2.86 2.73
N GLN A 610 9.06 -2.07 1.82
CA GLN A 610 8.31 -1.14 0.96
C GLN A 610 8.50 -1.43 -0.53
N THR A 611 8.98 -2.63 -0.87
CA THR A 611 9.07 -3.02 -2.27
C THR A 611 7.71 -2.90 -2.96
N ASN A 612 7.73 -2.46 -4.22
CA ASN A 612 6.52 -2.15 -4.97
C ASN A 612 5.55 -3.35 -4.98
N GLN A 613 4.30 -3.10 -4.58
CA GLN A 613 3.21 -4.09 -4.49
C GLN A 613 3.51 -5.33 -3.61
N GLY A 614 4.53 -5.29 -2.74
CA GLY A 614 4.94 -6.48 -2.00
C GLY A 614 5.51 -7.60 -2.88
N ILE A 615 5.92 -7.28 -4.13
CA ILE A 615 6.51 -8.25 -5.07
C ILE A 615 7.96 -7.87 -5.39
N GLY A 616 8.20 -6.65 -5.89
CA GLY A 616 9.49 -6.27 -6.45
C GLY A 616 9.43 -4.93 -7.18
N CYS A 617 10.45 -4.09 -6.98
CA CYS A 617 10.62 -2.85 -7.72
C CYS A 617 11.19 -3.15 -9.12
N THR A 618 10.44 -2.80 -10.18
CA THR A 618 10.75 -3.20 -11.56
C THR A 618 11.21 -2.07 -12.49
N LYS A 619 10.90 -0.82 -12.14
CA LYS A 619 11.24 0.38 -12.95
C LYS A 619 12.18 1.33 -12.21
N ILE A 620 11.84 1.63 -10.97
CA ILE A 620 12.66 2.38 -10.02
C ILE A 620 12.30 1.84 -8.64
N GLY A 621 13.25 1.85 -7.71
CA GLY A 621 12.98 1.51 -6.31
C GLY A 621 12.05 2.55 -5.68
N VAL A 622 11.14 2.11 -4.81
CA VAL A 622 10.34 3.03 -3.96
C VAL A 622 11.26 3.94 -3.12
N CYS A 623 12.44 3.45 -2.77
CA CYS A 623 13.51 4.21 -2.13
C CYS A 623 14.23 5.25 -3.03
N GLY A 624 13.90 5.31 -4.33
CA GLY A 624 14.60 6.13 -5.32
C GLY A 624 15.77 5.43 -6.02
N LYS A 625 16.04 4.15 -5.73
CA LYS A 625 17.13 3.39 -6.37
C LYS A 625 16.87 3.24 -7.87
N THR A 626 17.81 3.74 -8.69
CA THR A 626 17.69 3.67 -10.15
C THR A 626 18.05 2.28 -10.68
N PRO A 627 17.62 1.93 -11.92
CA PRO A 627 18.02 0.68 -12.55
C PRO A 627 19.52 0.46 -12.67
N THR A 628 20.27 1.52 -12.96
CA THR A 628 21.73 1.50 -13.04
C THR A 628 22.33 1.07 -11.71
N VAL A 629 21.97 1.75 -10.62
CA VAL A 629 22.47 1.43 -9.27
C VAL A 629 22.06 0.01 -8.85
N ALA A 630 20.82 -0.40 -9.15
CA ALA A 630 20.36 -1.75 -8.83
C ALA A 630 21.19 -2.83 -9.56
N ALA A 631 21.45 -2.66 -10.85
CA ALA A 631 22.26 -3.60 -11.62
C ALA A 631 23.72 -3.65 -11.13
N LEU A 632 24.30 -2.50 -10.76
CA LEU A 632 25.66 -2.45 -10.21
C LEU A 632 25.75 -3.10 -8.83
N GLN A 633 24.73 -2.92 -7.97
CA GLN A 633 24.65 -3.64 -6.69
C GLN A 633 24.54 -5.16 -6.89
N ASP A 634 23.73 -5.61 -7.84
CA ASP A 634 23.62 -7.04 -8.20
C ASP A 634 24.96 -7.60 -8.68
N LEU A 635 25.68 -6.84 -9.53
CA LEU A 635 27.00 -7.24 -10.03
C LEU A 635 28.04 -7.30 -8.91
N LEU A 636 28.08 -6.29 -8.03
CA LEU A 636 28.98 -6.25 -6.90
C LEU A 636 28.76 -7.47 -5.99
N VAL A 637 27.52 -7.80 -5.66
CA VAL A 637 27.19 -8.98 -4.84
C VAL A 637 27.62 -10.28 -5.55
N ASP A 638 27.45 -10.40 -6.86
CA ASP A 638 27.93 -11.56 -7.62
C ASP A 638 29.45 -11.71 -7.54
N HIS A 639 30.20 -10.62 -7.74
CA HIS A 639 31.67 -10.62 -7.66
C HIS A 639 32.16 -10.88 -6.23
N LEU A 640 31.48 -10.35 -5.21
CA LEU A 640 31.78 -10.67 -3.81
C LEU A 640 31.61 -12.16 -3.50
N LYS A 641 30.66 -12.86 -4.15
CA LYS A 641 30.56 -14.32 -4.00
C LYS A 641 31.74 -15.05 -4.62
N GLN A 642 32.29 -14.56 -5.74
CA GLN A 642 33.47 -15.15 -6.38
C GLN A 642 34.73 -14.92 -5.54
N LEU A 643 34.93 -13.69 -5.06
CA LEU A 643 35.98 -13.32 -4.11
C LEU A 643 35.91 -14.22 -2.85
N SER A 644 34.71 -14.37 -2.30
CA SER A 644 34.46 -15.18 -1.12
C SER A 644 34.73 -16.67 -1.32
N TRP A 645 34.50 -17.20 -2.53
CA TRP A 645 34.86 -18.57 -2.85
C TRP A 645 36.37 -18.79 -2.69
N PHE A 646 37.22 -17.93 -3.26
CA PHE A 646 38.67 -18.07 -3.07
C PHE A 646 39.09 -17.86 -1.63
N ALA A 647 38.55 -16.84 -0.95
CA ALA A 647 38.85 -16.58 0.45
C ALA A 647 38.48 -17.77 1.36
N HIS A 648 37.40 -18.47 1.05
CA HIS A 648 37.00 -19.70 1.75
C HIS A 648 37.89 -20.89 1.40
N GLN A 649 38.21 -21.11 0.11
CA GLN A 649 39.08 -22.21 -0.32
C GLN A 649 40.51 -22.07 0.24
N ILE A 650 41.06 -20.86 0.29
CA ILE A 650 42.37 -20.60 0.91
C ILE A 650 42.35 -21.04 2.37
N ARG A 651 41.32 -20.66 3.15
CA ARG A 651 41.19 -21.03 4.57
C ARG A 651 41.04 -22.54 4.80
N LEU A 652 40.46 -23.28 3.86
CA LEU A 652 40.40 -24.75 3.95
C LEU A 652 41.78 -25.40 3.80
N VAL A 653 42.68 -24.80 3.04
CA VAL A 653 44.03 -25.32 2.78
C VAL A 653 45.05 -24.77 3.77
N ASP A 654 44.90 -23.51 4.17
CA ASP A 654 45.77 -22.78 5.08
C ASP A 654 44.93 -21.84 5.97
N PRO A 655 44.47 -22.32 7.14
CA PRO A 655 43.62 -21.54 8.05
C PRO A 655 44.24 -20.23 8.55
N ASP A 656 45.58 -20.12 8.52
CA ASP A 656 46.36 -18.98 9.01
C ASP A 656 46.71 -17.95 7.92
N ALA A 657 46.20 -18.12 6.69
CA ALA A 657 46.46 -17.19 5.60
C ALA A 657 45.94 -15.77 5.93
N ASP A 658 46.79 -14.76 5.72
CA ASP A 658 46.40 -13.35 5.94
C ASP A 658 45.46 -12.87 4.83
N LEU A 659 44.21 -12.59 5.22
CA LEU A 659 43.13 -12.13 4.36
C LEU A 659 42.47 -10.84 4.89
N ASN A 660 43.08 -10.17 5.87
CA ASN A 660 42.46 -9.07 6.62
C ASN A 660 41.96 -7.92 5.72
N GLN A 661 42.71 -7.58 4.67
CA GLN A 661 42.31 -6.52 3.74
C GLN A 661 41.04 -6.90 2.96
N VAL A 662 40.95 -8.15 2.53
CA VAL A 662 39.81 -8.70 1.79
C VAL A 662 38.58 -8.82 2.70
N ASP A 663 38.79 -9.25 3.94
CA ASP A 663 37.74 -9.40 4.96
C ASP A 663 37.06 -8.05 5.24
N ARG A 664 37.87 -7.02 5.55
CA ARG A 664 37.37 -5.66 5.84
C ARG A 664 36.72 -5.02 4.62
N PHE A 665 37.30 -5.21 3.42
CA PHE A 665 36.71 -4.73 2.18
C PHE A 665 35.32 -5.36 1.93
N THR A 666 35.18 -6.67 2.19
CA THR A 666 33.92 -7.39 1.99
C THR A 666 32.81 -6.81 2.86
N LEU A 667 33.10 -6.36 4.08
CA LEU A 667 32.12 -5.72 4.95
C LEU A 667 31.54 -4.44 4.32
N VAL A 668 32.41 -3.47 4.01
CA VAL A 668 31.97 -2.16 3.51
C VAL A 668 31.33 -2.27 2.13
N ALA A 669 31.85 -3.14 1.26
CA ALA A 669 31.29 -3.39 -0.06
C ALA A 669 29.89 -4.01 0.06
N LEU A 670 29.67 -4.97 0.96
CA LEU A 670 28.36 -5.58 1.17
C LEU A 670 27.38 -4.59 1.83
N PHE A 671 27.84 -3.85 2.84
CA PHE A 671 27.05 -2.81 3.52
C PHE A 671 26.60 -1.71 2.54
N SER A 672 27.42 -1.33 1.57
CA SER A 672 27.03 -0.34 0.54
C SER A 672 25.77 -0.71 -0.25
N THR A 673 25.40 -2.00 -0.29
CA THR A 673 24.23 -2.51 -1.02
C THR A 673 22.95 -2.66 -0.17
N LEU A 674 22.99 -2.26 1.11
CA LEU A 674 21.83 -2.20 1.99
C LEU A 674 20.86 -1.10 1.53
N THR A 675 19.58 -1.23 1.88
CA THR A 675 18.57 -0.22 1.53
C THR A 675 18.91 1.13 2.15
N ASN A 676 18.85 2.18 1.33
CA ASN A 676 19.12 3.56 1.72
C ASN A 676 20.56 3.83 2.20
N VAL A 677 21.56 3.04 1.75
CA VAL A 677 22.99 3.30 2.03
C VAL A 677 23.63 4.09 0.90
N ASN A 678 23.77 3.49 -0.29
CA ASN A 678 24.54 4.09 -1.38
C ASN A 678 23.77 4.07 -2.70
N PHE A 679 23.65 5.25 -3.31
CA PHE A 679 22.99 5.52 -4.58
C PHE A 679 23.96 6.11 -5.62
N ASP A 680 25.25 6.21 -5.29
CA ASP A 680 26.28 6.71 -6.19
C ASP A 680 26.77 5.58 -7.10
N ALA A 681 26.40 5.65 -8.37
CA ALA A 681 26.79 4.65 -9.36
C ALA A 681 28.31 4.58 -9.56
N THR A 682 29.03 5.70 -9.43
CA THR A 682 30.48 5.75 -9.60
C THR A 682 31.21 5.00 -8.49
N ARG A 683 30.73 5.11 -7.24
CA ARG A 683 31.27 4.33 -6.13
C ARG A 683 31.09 2.82 -6.33
N PHE A 684 29.97 2.38 -6.90
CA PHE A 684 29.78 0.96 -7.21
C PHE A 684 30.74 0.46 -8.30
N VAL A 685 31.07 1.29 -9.29
CA VAL A 685 32.12 0.95 -10.27
C VAL A 685 33.45 0.71 -9.55
N THR A 686 33.86 1.61 -8.65
CA THR A 686 35.08 1.45 -7.84
C THR A 686 35.06 0.18 -6.99
N PHE A 687 33.95 -0.11 -6.31
CA PHE A 687 33.83 -1.35 -5.53
C PHE A 687 33.94 -2.60 -6.40
N ILE A 688 33.37 -2.59 -7.61
CA ILE A 688 33.47 -3.72 -8.55
C ILE A 688 34.92 -3.91 -9.01
N GLU A 689 35.63 -2.82 -9.34
CA GLU A 689 37.04 -2.86 -9.72
C GLU A 689 37.93 -3.42 -8.60
N GLN A 690 37.76 -2.91 -7.37
CA GLN A 690 38.48 -3.40 -6.20
C GLN A 690 38.19 -4.88 -5.92
N THR A 691 36.93 -5.31 -6.08
CA THR A 691 36.55 -6.72 -5.93
C THR A 691 37.27 -7.61 -6.95
N LYS A 692 37.37 -7.16 -8.21
CA LYS A 692 38.12 -7.87 -9.27
C LYS A 692 39.60 -7.96 -8.95
N GLU A 693 40.21 -6.86 -8.50
CA GLU A 693 41.62 -6.84 -8.10
C GLU A 693 41.89 -7.83 -6.98
N PHE A 694 41.12 -7.78 -5.90
CA PHE A 694 41.25 -8.74 -4.79
C PHE A 694 41.00 -10.17 -5.23
N THR A 695 40.02 -10.43 -6.08
CA THR A 695 39.76 -11.79 -6.61
C THR A 695 40.97 -12.34 -7.38
N ASN A 696 41.63 -11.50 -8.19
CA ASN A 696 42.84 -11.91 -8.93
C ASN A 696 44.02 -12.19 -8.00
N GLN A 697 44.19 -11.36 -6.96
CA GLN A 697 45.22 -11.57 -5.92
C GLN A 697 44.98 -12.89 -5.17
N LEU A 698 43.75 -13.14 -4.74
CA LEU A 698 43.36 -14.38 -4.05
C LEU A 698 43.51 -15.61 -4.94
N ASN A 699 43.18 -15.53 -6.23
CA ASN A 699 43.38 -16.64 -7.15
C ASN A 699 44.86 -17.04 -7.22
N LYS A 700 45.76 -16.06 -7.37
CA LYS A 700 47.21 -16.32 -7.37
C LYS A 700 47.66 -16.92 -6.03
N GLN A 701 47.25 -16.31 -4.92
CA GLN A 701 47.57 -16.78 -3.57
C GLN A 701 47.07 -18.21 -3.34
N TYR A 702 45.86 -18.55 -3.79
CA TYR A 702 45.29 -19.89 -3.67
C TYR A 702 46.09 -20.94 -4.44
N VAL A 703 46.48 -20.64 -5.69
CA VAL A 703 47.33 -21.52 -6.50
C VAL A 703 48.70 -21.73 -5.84
N ASP A 704 49.33 -20.66 -5.36
CA ASP A 704 50.64 -20.71 -4.71
C ASP A 704 50.59 -21.54 -3.41
N ILE A 705 49.55 -21.34 -2.57
CA ILE A 705 49.32 -22.10 -1.34
C ILE A 705 49.07 -23.58 -1.64
N CYS A 706 48.21 -23.88 -2.62
CA CYS A 706 47.94 -25.26 -3.03
C CYS A 706 49.21 -25.97 -3.50
N ALA A 707 50.01 -25.29 -4.34
CA ALA A 707 51.30 -25.82 -4.79
C ALA A 707 52.26 -26.07 -3.61
N ALA A 708 52.37 -25.12 -2.67
CA ALA A 708 53.21 -25.25 -1.48
C ALA A 708 52.77 -26.41 -0.55
N LYS A 709 51.47 -26.71 -0.50
CA LYS A 709 50.89 -27.78 0.33
C LYS A 709 50.68 -29.10 -0.44
N ASN A 710 51.17 -29.20 -1.69
CA ASN A 710 50.96 -30.35 -2.58
C ASN A 710 49.47 -30.75 -2.76
N GLN A 711 48.58 -29.76 -2.83
CA GLN A 711 47.16 -29.95 -3.13
C GLN A 711 46.84 -29.43 -4.53
N THR A 712 45.87 -30.05 -5.19
CA THR A 712 45.37 -29.57 -6.48
C THR A 712 44.29 -28.51 -6.23
N PRO A 713 44.41 -27.28 -6.80
CA PRO A 713 43.37 -26.27 -6.68
C PRO A 713 42.01 -26.80 -7.14
N ALA A 714 40.97 -26.53 -6.35
CA ALA A 714 39.60 -26.86 -6.71
C ALA A 714 39.21 -26.13 -8.01
N ARG A 715 38.37 -26.77 -8.82
CA ARG A 715 37.84 -26.15 -10.03
C ARG A 715 36.86 -25.05 -9.64
N VAL A 716 37.06 -23.84 -10.17
CA VAL A 716 36.11 -22.73 -9.99
C VAL A 716 34.71 -23.12 -10.51
N PRO A 717 33.63 -22.82 -9.76
CA PRO A 717 32.27 -23.24 -10.12
C PRO A 717 31.63 -22.38 -11.23
N TRP A 718 32.20 -21.22 -11.57
CA TRP A 718 31.70 -20.35 -12.64
C TRP A 718 32.49 -20.51 -13.95
N LYS A 719 31.84 -20.21 -15.08
CA LYS A 719 32.40 -20.37 -16.45
C LYS A 719 32.79 -19.05 -17.14
N ARG A 720 32.60 -17.89 -16.52
CA ARG A 720 32.75 -16.59 -17.20
C ARG A 720 34.21 -16.16 -17.34
N THR A 721 34.55 -15.74 -18.55
CA THR A 721 35.63 -14.80 -18.86
C THR A 721 34.97 -13.45 -19.15
N GLU A 722 35.06 -12.48 -18.23
CA GLU A 722 34.62 -11.11 -18.53
C GLU A 722 35.65 -10.41 -19.42
N ALA A 723 35.19 -9.50 -20.29
CA ALA A 723 36.06 -8.59 -21.00
C ALA A 723 36.64 -7.56 -20.02
N ASN A 724 37.90 -7.16 -20.21
CA ASN A 724 38.52 -6.07 -19.46
C ASN A 724 37.92 -4.74 -19.91
N VAL A 725 36.77 -4.31 -19.36
CA VAL A 725 36.16 -3.03 -19.74
C VAL A 725 35.66 -2.25 -18.52
N LEU A 726 35.92 -0.94 -18.55
CA LEU A 726 35.67 0.09 -17.52
C LEU A 726 34.37 0.89 -17.77
N ASP A 727 33.56 0.50 -18.76
CA ASP A 727 32.36 1.24 -19.13
C ASP A 727 31.16 0.85 -18.25
N ILE A 728 30.48 1.87 -17.71
CA ILE A 728 29.36 1.69 -16.77
C ILE A 728 28.17 0.98 -17.43
N GLU A 729 27.93 1.20 -18.73
CA GLU A 729 26.85 0.54 -19.45
C GLU A 729 27.08 -0.97 -19.59
N GLU A 730 28.33 -1.38 -19.82
CA GLU A 730 28.70 -2.80 -19.87
C GLU A 730 28.61 -3.48 -18.50
N LEU A 731 29.00 -2.77 -17.42
CA LEU A 731 28.82 -3.25 -16.05
C LEU A 731 27.34 -3.41 -15.71
N VAL A 732 26.49 -2.44 -16.08
CA VAL A 732 25.03 -2.55 -15.91
C VAL A 732 24.47 -3.73 -16.69
N ALA A 733 24.90 -3.94 -17.94
CA ALA A 733 24.47 -5.07 -18.76
C ALA A 733 24.90 -6.42 -18.14
N SER A 734 26.08 -6.46 -17.50
CA SER A 734 26.57 -7.64 -16.79
C SER A 734 25.80 -7.90 -15.50
N GLY A 735 25.48 -6.86 -14.74
CA GLY A 735 24.67 -6.90 -13.53
C GLY A 735 23.27 -7.46 -13.77
N ARG A 736 22.60 -7.04 -14.86
CA ARG A 736 21.29 -7.57 -15.25
C ARG A 736 21.28 -9.09 -15.46
N LYS A 737 22.40 -9.68 -15.89
CA LYS A 737 22.53 -11.12 -16.12
C LYS A 737 22.73 -11.94 -14.85
N VAL A 738 23.08 -11.30 -13.72
CA VAL A 738 23.39 -11.99 -12.44
C VAL A 738 22.45 -11.60 -11.30
N GLY A 739 21.63 -10.57 -11.49
CA GLY A 739 20.65 -10.12 -10.52
C GLY A 739 19.55 -11.13 -10.19
N VAL A 740 18.78 -10.82 -9.15
CA VAL A 740 17.76 -11.72 -8.57
C VAL A 740 16.76 -12.23 -9.61
N LEU A 741 16.31 -11.37 -10.53
CA LEU A 741 15.37 -11.78 -11.59
C LEU A 741 15.95 -12.85 -12.52
N SER A 742 17.24 -12.75 -12.86
CA SER A 742 17.92 -13.76 -13.66
C SER A 742 17.99 -15.10 -12.92
N ARG A 743 18.17 -15.07 -11.59
CA ARG A 743 18.11 -16.28 -10.74
C ARG A 743 16.70 -16.86 -10.64
N LEU A 744 15.68 -16.03 -10.49
CA LEU A 744 14.27 -16.47 -10.50
C LEU A 744 13.91 -17.15 -11.82
N ARG A 745 14.32 -16.55 -12.95
CA ARG A 745 14.14 -17.13 -14.30
C ARG A 745 14.85 -18.48 -14.46
N ALA A 746 16.11 -18.57 -14.02
CA ALA A 746 16.90 -19.79 -14.15
C ALA A 746 16.41 -20.91 -13.22
N GLY A 747 16.07 -20.58 -11.98
CA GLY A 747 15.68 -21.56 -10.96
C GLY A 747 14.24 -22.03 -11.06
N ARG A 748 13.33 -21.19 -11.59
CA ARG A 748 11.86 -21.45 -11.66
C ARG A 748 11.29 -21.91 -10.30
N ASN A 749 11.91 -21.45 -9.21
CA ASN A 749 11.59 -21.82 -7.83
C ASN A 749 11.78 -20.58 -6.94
N ASP A 750 10.76 -19.73 -6.91
CA ASP A 750 10.79 -18.47 -6.17
C ASP A 750 10.98 -18.66 -4.67
N ALA A 751 10.47 -19.76 -4.12
CA ALA A 751 10.58 -20.10 -2.70
C ALA A 751 12.05 -20.33 -2.31
N LEU A 752 12.76 -21.13 -3.09
CA LEU A 752 14.18 -21.40 -2.88
C LEU A 752 15.03 -20.14 -3.11
N VAL A 753 14.80 -19.43 -4.22
CA VAL A 753 15.55 -18.19 -4.50
C VAL A 753 15.28 -17.15 -3.41
N GLY A 754 14.03 -17.03 -2.94
CA GLY A 754 13.66 -16.16 -1.83
C GLY A 754 14.43 -16.45 -0.54
N LEU A 755 14.60 -17.73 -0.17
CA LEU A 755 15.42 -18.13 0.98
C LEU A 755 16.92 -17.86 0.76
N GLN A 756 17.43 -18.11 -0.44
CA GLN A 756 18.82 -17.81 -0.79
C GLN A 756 19.09 -16.29 -0.74
N GLU A 757 18.13 -15.47 -1.17
CA GLU A 757 18.19 -14.01 -1.07
C GLU A 757 18.04 -13.54 0.39
N MET A 758 17.20 -14.18 1.20
CA MET A 758 17.13 -13.93 2.64
C MET A 758 18.50 -14.12 3.32
N LEU A 759 19.29 -15.11 2.89
CA LEU A 759 20.66 -15.30 3.38
C LEU A 759 21.56 -14.13 2.97
N VAL A 760 21.53 -13.73 1.70
CA VAL A 760 22.28 -12.55 1.23
C VAL A 760 21.89 -11.30 2.02
N TYR A 761 20.60 -11.11 2.32
CA TYR A 761 20.10 -9.98 3.12
C TYR A 761 20.55 -10.07 4.58
N GLY A 762 20.54 -11.27 5.17
CA GLY A 762 21.13 -11.53 6.48
C GLY A 762 22.61 -11.13 6.53
N LEU A 763 23.39 -11.54 5.52
CA LEU A 763 24.81 -11.18 5.42
C LEU A 763 25.05 -9.67 5.28
N LYS A 764 24.16 -8.94 4.58
CA LYS A 764 24.22 -7.46 4.53
C LYS A 764 24.05 -6.85 5.91
N GLY A 765 23.06 -7.31 6.68
CA GLY A 765 22.85 -6.86 8.06
C GLY A 765 24.03 -7.18 8.98
N LEU A 766 24.54 -8.41 8.88
CA LEU A 766 25.72 -8.88 9.61
C LEU A 766 26.95 -8.01 9.32
N ALA A 767 27.19 -7.71 8.04
CA ALA A 767 28.30 -6.87 7.61
C ALA A 767 28.21 -5.46 8.20
N ALA A 768 27.02 -4.86 8.22
CA ALA A 768 26.82 -3.53 8.79
C ALA A 768 27.18 -3.47 10.29
N TYR A 769 26.71 -4.44 11.10
CA TYR A 769 27.05 -4.47 12.52
C TYR A 769 28.54 -4.72 12.78
N THR A 770 29.16 -5.56 11.96
CA THR A 770 30.59 -5.87 12.06
C THR A 770 31.45 -4.66 11.67
N ASP A 771 31.04 -3.92 10.62
CA ASP A 771 31.70 -2.70 10.16
C ASP A 771 31.73 -1.61 11.25
N HIS A 772 30.66 -1.49 12.05
CA HIS A 772 30.65 -0.60 13.20
C HIS A 772 31.65 -0.98 14.28
N SER A 773 31.84 -2.28 14.55
CA SER A 773 32.86 -2.74 15.51
C SER A 773 34.28 -2.46 14.99
N LEU A 774 34.47 -2.61 13.68
CA LEU A 774 35.75 -2.32 13.01
C LEU A 774 36.15 -0.84 13.14
N GLN A 775 35.21 0.11 13.22
CA GLN A 775 35.54 1.52 13.47
C GLN A 775 36.26 1.74 14.82
N PHE A 776 36.05 0.83 15.79
CA PHE A 776 36.77 0.82 17.07
C PHE A 776 38.06 -0.01 17.02
N GLY A 777 38.40 -0.60 15.87
CA GLY A 777 39.49 -1.56 15.74
C GLY A 777 39.20 -2.92 16.41
N LYS A 778 37.92 -3.22 16.70
CA LYS A 778 37.51 -4.51 17.28
C LYS A 778 36.97 -5.43 16.19
N GLU A 779 37.50 -6.65 16.12
CA GLU A 779 37.21 -7.60 15.04
C GLU A 779 37.05 -9.01 15.60
N ASN A 780 36.26 -9.84 14.92
CA ASN A 780 36.19 -11.28 15.18
C ASN A 780 36.25 -12.05 13.87
N VAL A 781 37.30 -12.86 13.73
CA VAL A 781 37.63 -13.59 12.50
C VAL A 781 36.57 -14.61 12.09
N GLU A 782 35.82 -15.16 13.05
CA GLU A 782 34.72 -16.10 12.80
C GLU A 782 33.64 -15.48 11.90
N ILE A 783 33.38 -14.18 12.07
CA ILE A 783 32.36 -13.47 11.30
C ILE A 783 32.78 -13.38 9.83
N TYR A 784 34.04 -13.03 9.56
CA TYR A 784 34.60 -13.00 8.21
C TYR A 784 34.57 -14.39 7.57
N HIS A 785 35.01 -15.41 8.30
CA HIS A 785 35.00 -16.79 7.86
C HIS A 785 33.60 -17.23 7.42
N PHE A 786 32.59 -16.90 8.23
CA PHE A 786 31.21 -17.23 7.94
C PHE A 786 30.66 -16.47 6.73
N ILE A 787 30.93 -15.17 6.58
CA ILE A 787 30.46 -14.41 5.40
C ILE A 787 30.98 -15.07 4.12
N HIS A 788 32.27 -15.42 4.10
CA HIS A 788 32.87 -16.08 2.93
C HIS A 788 32.34 -17.50 2.72
N GLU A 789 32.14 -18.26 3.80
CA GLU A 789 31.53 -19.59 3.75
C GLU A 789 30.09 -19.54 3.21
N ALA A 790 29.26 -18.62 3.68
CA ALA A 790 27.86 -18.49 3.27
C ALA A 790 27.74 -18.08 1.80
N PHE A 791 28.62 -17.20 1.31
CA PHE A 791 28.69 -16.89 -0.11
C PHE A 791 29.25 -18.05 -0.95
N ASN A 792 30.24 -18.79 -0.45
CA ASN A 792 30.70 -20.04 -1.07
C ASN A 792 29.56 -21.08 -1.15
N PHE A 793 28.78 -21.24 -0.06
CA PHE A 793 27.64 -22.15 0.01
C PHE A 793 26.64 -21.92 -1.11
N LEU A 794 26.33 -20.66 -1.44
CA LEU A 794 25.42 -20.30 -2.54
C LEU A 794 25.91 -20.75 -3.93
N TRP A 795 27.18 -21.13 -4.09
CA TRP A 795 27.73 -21.74 -5.31
C TRP A 795 27.76 -23.27 -5.30
N THR A 796 27.44 -23.90 -4.17
CA THR A 796 27.44 -25.35 -4.03
C THR A 796 26.08 -25.96 -4.41
N PRO A 797 26.05 -27.25 -4.83
CA PRO A 797 24.79 -27.97 -5.02
C PRO A 797 23.91 -28.01 -3.76
N GLU A 798 24.49 -27.84 -2.57
CA GLU A 798 23.74 -27.87 -1.32
C GLU A 798 22.80 -26.69 -1.14
N ALA A 799 23.09 -25.54 -1.75
CA ALA A 799 22.17 -24.41 -1.78
C ALA A 799 20.91 -24.67 -2.61
N ALA A 800 20.82 -25.78 -3.35
CA ALA A 800 19.60 -26.16 -4.08
C ALA A 800 18.54 -26.84 -3.18
N LYS A 801 18.86 -27.15 -1.93
CA LYS A 801 17.96 -27.83 -0.98
C LYS A 801 17.46 -26.85 0.08
N ILE A 802 16.13 -26.75 0.24
CA ILE A 802 15.49 -25.81 1.16
C ILE A 802 16.00 -25.99 2.60
N ASP A 803 16.06 -27.22 3.11
CA ASP A 803 16.49 -27.48 4.50
C ASP A 803 17.93 -27.01 4.77
N ASN A 804 18.84 -27.23 3.82
CA ASN A 804 20.22 -26.77 3.94
C ASN A 804 20.32 -25.24 3.93
N VAL A 805 19.49 -24.57 3.12
CA VAL A 805 19.43 -23.09 3.13
C VAL A 805 18.88 -22.59 4.46
N VAL A 806 17.86 -23.24 5.01
CA VAL A 806 17.31 -22.91 6.34
C VAL A 806 18.35 -23.12 7.44
N GLU A 807 19.13 -24.20 7.39
CA GLU A 807 20.24 -24.42 8.34
C GLU A 807 21.30 -23.32 8.24
N MET A 808 21.69 -22.91 7.02
CA MET A 808 22.62 -21.81 6.81
C MET A 808 22.05 -20.46 7.30
N LEU A 809 20.73 -20.24 7.18
CA LEU A 809 20.05 -19.07 7.75
C LEU A 809 20.10 -19.06 9.28
N MET A 810 19.92 -20.22 9.94
CA MET A 810 20.05 -20.32 11.40
C MET A 810 21.49 -20.06 11.84
N ARG A 811 22.47 -20.59 11.10
CA ARG A 811 23.88 -20.29 11.34
C ARG A 811 24.21 -18.81 11.15
N CYS A 812 23.61 -18.15 10.15
CA CYS A 812 23.71 -16.71 9.98
C CYS A 812 23.18 -15.94 11.20
N GLY A 813 22.06 -16.37 11.76
CA GLY A 813 21.53 -15.81 13.01
C GLY A 813 22.48 -16.01 14.20
N GLN A 814 23.11 -17.19 14.34
CA GLN A 814 24.07 -17.46 15.41
C GLN A 814 25.33 -16.61 15.30
N VAL A 815 25.92 -16.50 14.12
CA VAL A 815 27.10 -15.65 13.89
C VAL A 815 26.75 -14.17 14.06
N ASN A 816 25.54 -13.76 13.70
CA ASN A 816 25.07 -12.41 13.97
C ASN A 816 24.94 -12.11 15.46
N LEU A 817 24.60 -13.09 16.31
CA LEU A 817 24.66 -12.90 17.76
C LEU A 817 26.08 -12.55 18.22
N THR A 818 27.10 -13.19 17.65
CA THR A 818 28.51 -12.87 17.91
C THR A 818 28.86 -11.45 17.45
N ALA A 819 28.41 -11.04 16.26
CA ALA A 819 28.62 -9.68 15.75
C ALA A 819 27.92 -8.61 16.62
N LEU A 820 26.69 -8.89 17.07
CA LEU A 820 25.94 -8.03 17.97
C LEU A 820 26.61 -7.91 19.34
N ALA A 821 27.13 -9.01 19.89
CA ALA A 821 27.89 -9.00 21.14
C ALA A 821 29.18 -8.17 21.03
N LEU A 822 29.91 -8.34 19.92
CA LEU A 822 31.12 -7.54 19.63
C LEU A 822 30.79 -6.05 19.49
N LEU A 823 29.70 -5.71 18.81
CA LEU A 823 29.26 -4.32 18.65
C LEU A 823 28.79 -3.72 19.99
N HIS A 824 28.08 -4.50 20.81
CA HIS A 824 27.72 -4.11 22.17
C HIS A 824 28.96 -3.79 23.02
N GLU A 825 29.97 -4.67 22.98
CA GLU A 825 31.25 -4.44 23.67
C GLU A 825 32.01 -3.23 23.08
N SER A 826 31.92 -2.99 21.78
CA SER A 826 32.52 -1.84 21.11
C SER A 826 31.89 -0.53 21.60
N ASN A 827 30.56 -0.45 21.56
CA ASN A 827 29.80 0.72 22.01
C ASN A 827 29.99 0.99 23.51
N ASN A 828 30.06 -0.06 24.34
CA ASN A 828 30.32 0.06 25.78
C ASN A 828 31.73 0.58 26.13
N THR A 829 32.61 0.80 25.16
CA THR A 829 33.84 1.59 25.36
C THR A 829 33.51 3.01 25.85
N TYR A 830 32.32 3.53 25.52
CA TYR A 830 31.80 4.81 26.03
C TYR A 830 31.06 4.70 27.38
N GLY A 831 31.18 3.55 28.06
CA GLY A 831 30.44 3.19 29.26
C GLY A 831 29.11 2.53 28.95
N ALA A 832 28.64 1.66 29.85
CA ALA A 832 27.33 1.04 29.71
C ALA A 832 26.22 2.11 29.67
N GLN A 833 25.19 1.86 28.86
CA GLN A 833 24.04 2.75 28.77
C GLN A 833 23.44 3.01 30.16
N SER A 834 23.14 4.28 30.46
CA SER A 834 22.53 4.72 31.71
C SER A 834 21.34 5.66 31.44
N PRO A 835 20.27 5.62 32.26
CA PRO A 835 19.07 6.43 32.02
C PRO A 835 19.39 7.91 31.79
N ALA A 836 18.80 8.48 30.75
CA ALA A 836 18.99 9.87 30.36
C ALA A 836 17.69 10.47 29.82
N VAL A 837 17.56 11.79 29.96
CA VAL A 837 16.52 12.58 29.31
C VAL A 837 17.19 13.46 28.25
N VAL A 838 16.78 13.28 27.00
CA VAL A 838 17.34 13.99 25.84
C VAL A 838 16.44 15.14 25.48
N SER A 839 17.01 16.33 25.27
CA SER A 839 16.28 17.49 24.77
C SER A 839 16.05 17.39 23.26
N CYS A 840 14.82 17.68 22.83
CA CYS A 840 14.44 17.87 21.43
C CYS A 840 14.11 19.33 21.12
N LEU A 841 14.87 20.25 21.73
CA LEU A 841 14.73 21.68 21.53
C LEU A 841 15.99 22.26 20.87
N PRO A 842 15.86 23.36 20.08
CA PRO A 842 17.01 24.05 19.53
C PRO A 842 17.95 24.57 20.63
N ARG A 843 19.24 24.66 20.30
CA ARG A 843 20.26 25.28 21.16
C ARG A 843 20.96 26.38 20.35
N PRO A 844 20.96 27.64 20.84
CA PRO A 844 21.58 28.74 20.10
C PRO A 844 23.05 28.48 19.77
N GLY A 845 23.47 28.85 18.56
CA GLY A 845 24.83 28.69 18.07
C GLY A 845 24.92 27.90 16.75
N LYS A 846 26.16 27.74 16.27
CA LYS A 846 26.48 26.93 15.09
C LYS A 846 26.17 25.47 15.38
N CYS A 847 25.77 24.72 14.36
CA CYS A 847 25.33 23.35 14.58
C CYS A 847 25.66 22.38 13.45
N ILE A 848 25.80 21.11 13.82
CA ILE A 848 25.98 19.95 12.94
C ILE A 848 24.89 18.93 13.30
N LEU A 849 24.27 18.31 12.30
CA LEU A 849 23.37 17.18 12.48
C LEU A 849 24.10 15.89 12.06
N VAL A 850 24.14 14.89 12.93
CA VAL A 850 24.69 13.57 12.61
C VAL A 850 23.56 12.55 12.65
N SER A 851 23.42 11.78 11.58
CA SER A 851 22.39 10.76 11.40
C SER A 851 23.03 9.46 10.94
N GLY A 852 22.39 8.34 11.25
CA GLY A 852 22.91 6.99 11.00
C GLY A 852 22.99 6.18 12.29
N HIS A 853 24.02 5.34 12.43
CA HIS A 853 24.18 4.47 13.61
C HIS A 853 25.58 4.58 14.26
N ASP A 854 26.57 5.08 13.53
CA ASP A 854 27.97 4.96 13.93
C ASP A 854 28.36 5.87 15.11
N LEU A 855 28.50 5.28 16.31
CA LEU A 855 28.85 6.01 17.54
C LEU A 855 30.31 6.47 17.53
N LYS A 856 31.20 5.77 16.81
CA LYS A 856 32.61 6.16 16.71
C LYS A 856 32.77 7.40 15.83
N MET A 857 32.10 7.45 14.68
CA MET A 857 32.09 8.66 13.85
C MET A 857 31.43 9.84 14.56
N LEU A 858 30.35 9.61 15.34
CA LEU A 858 29.77 10.67 16.18
C LEU A 858 30.78 11.20 17.19
N HIS A 859 31.49 10.31 17.90
CA HIS A 859 32.55 10.70 18.82
C HIS A 859 33.65 11.51 18.12
N ASP A 860 34.09 11.09 16.94
CA ASP A 860 35.16 11.79 16.21
C ASP A 860 34.72 13.19 15.74
N VAL A 861 33.44 13.36 15.39
CA VAL A 861 32.86 14.68 15.12
C VAL A 861 32.84 15.55 16.39
N LEU A 862 32.52 14.99 17.56
CA LEU A 862 32.55 15.70 18.84
C LEU A 862 33.98 16.16 19.17
N GLU A 863 34.96 15.28 19.02
CA GLU A 863 36.39 15.60 19.23
C GLU A 863 36.90 16.64 18.23
N ALA A 864 36.51 16.53 16.96
CA ALA A 864 36.87 17.53 15.94
C ALA A 864 36.26 18.90 16.27
N CYS A 865 35.03 18.97 16.77
CA CYS A 865 34.42 20.20 17.25
C CYS A 865 35.13 20.78 18.50
N ALA A 866 35.58 19.91 19.41
CA ALA A 866 36.32 20.30 20.60
C ALA A 866 37.70 20.88 20.23
N ALA A 867 38.42 20.22 19.32
CA ALA A 867 39.68 20.69 18.76
C ALA A 867 39.51 22.05 18.04
N TYR A 868 38.47 22.16 17.20
CA TYR A 868 38.17 23.42 16.52
C TYR A 868 37.84 24.56 17.51
N LYS A 869 37.12 24.27 18.60
CA LYS A 869 36.87 25.26 19.66
C LYS A 869 38.16 25.67 20.37
N ALA A 870 39.07 24.73 20.64
CA ALA A 870 40.34 25.03 21.28
C ALA A 870 41.23 25.92 20.40
N GLU A 871 41.20 25.73 19.08
CA GLU A 871 42.00 26.50 18.12
C GLU A 871 41.38 27.86 17.77
N TYR A 872 40.07 27.91 17.50
CA TYR A 872 39.39 29.08 16.94
C TYR A 872 38.40 29.76 17.90
N GLY A 873 38.15 29.20 19.09
CA GLY A 873 37.22 29.75 20.07
C GLY A 873 35.73 29.61 19.73
N VAL A 874 35.37 28.94 18.63
CA VAL A 874 33.99 28.78 18.16
C VAL A 874 33.40 27.47 18.68
N HIS A 875 32.28 27.54 19.40
CA HIS A 875 31.53 26.37 19.83
C HIS A 875 30.49 25.95 18.79
N ILE A 876 30.39 24.64 18.55
CA ILE A 876 29.47 24.03 17.60
C ILE A 876 28.63 22.98 18.34
N ASN A 877 27.32 23.10 18.26
CA ASN A 877 26.34 22.17 18.81
C ASN A 877 26.15 20.98 17.85
N VAL A 878 26.40 19.76 18.32
CA VAL A 878 26.16 18.53 17.56
C VAL A 878 24.82 17.92 17.99
N PHE A 879 23.91 17.77 17.02
CA PHE A 879 22.62 17.11 17.20
C PHE A 879 22.65 15.72 16.59
N THR A 880 22.00 14.77 17.25
CA THR A 880 21.73 13.43 16.68
C THR A 880 20.39 13.40 15.95
N HIS A 881 20.22 12.50 14.99
CA HIS A 881 18.93 12.21 14.33
C HIS A 881 18.72 10.70 14.14
N GLY A 882 17.47 10.26 14.17
CA GLY A 882 17.08 8.87 13.95
C GLY A 882 17.76 7.88 14.91
N GLU A 883 18.47 6.91 14.35
CA GLU A 883 19.14 5.81 15.09
C GLU A 883 20.34 6.27 15.94
N LEU A 884 20.73 7.55 15.91
CA LEU A 884 21.71 8.09 16.86
C LEU A 884 21.08 8.65 18.16
N LEU A 885 19.75 8.62 18.32
CA LEU A 885 19.11 8.96 19.61
C LEU A 885 19.74 8.25 20.83
N PRO A 886 20.08 6.94 20.76
CA PRO A 886 20.67 6.22 21.89
C PRO A 886 22.06 6.68 22.30
N ALA A 887 22.77 7.46 21.48
CA ALA A 887 24.09 7.99 21.84
C ALA A 887 24.08 8.76 23.17
N HIS A 888 22.94 9.40 23.49
CA HIS A 888 22.74 10.13 24.74
C HIS A 888 22.61 9.23 25.99
N GLY A 889 22.45 7.91 25.81
CA GLY A 889 22.48 6.93 26.89
C GLY A 889 23.91 6.56 27.33
N TYR A 890 24.92 6.79 26.50
CA TYR A 890 26.31 6.44 26.77
C TYR A 890 27.01 7.58 27.56
N PRO A 891 27.48 7.33 28.80
CA PRO A 891 28.02 8.37 29.66
C PRO A 891 29.15 9.20 29.03
N ALA A 892 30.14 8.56 28.40
CA ALA A 892 31.30 9.27 27.85
C ALA A 892 30.92 10.19 26.67
N LEU A 893 29.93 9.82 25.85
CA LEU A 893 29.42 10.68 24.78
C LEU A 893 28.62 11.86 25.33
N ARG A 894 27.77 11.59 26.34
CA ARG A 894 26.93 12.59 27.00
C ARG A 894 27.73 13.64 27.77
N GLU A 895 28.92 13.31 28.25
CA GLU A 895 29.83 14.24 28.93
C GLU A 895 30.37 15.34 28.00
N SER A 896 30.36 15.11 26.68
CA SER A 896 30.82 16.12 25.71
C SER A 896 29.89 17.34 25.72
N PRO A 897 30.39 18.57 25.97
CA PRO A 897 29.56 19.77 25.98
C PRO A 897 29.03 20.14 24.58
N HIS A 898 29.56 19.51 23.53
CA HIS A 898 29.16 19.68 22.15
C HIS A 898 27.93 18.84 21.78
N LEU A 899 27.66 17.71 22.45
CA LEU A 899 26.47 16.91 22.18
C LEU A 899 25.23 17.63 22.76
N ALA A 900 24.47 18.30 21.89
CA ALA A 900 23.48 19.28 22.30
C ALA A 900 22.06 18.71 22.49
N GLY A 901 21.67 17.70 21.70
CA GLY A 901 20.33 17.13 21.75
C GLY A 901 20.00 16.23 20.56
N HIS A 902 18.70 15.99 20.35
CA HIS A 902 18.18 15.20 19.24
C HIS A 902 17.23 16.03 18.37
N PHE A 903 17.39 15.94 17.04
CA PHE A 903 16.59 16.65 16.06
C PHE A 903 15.74 15.67 15.26
N GLY A 904 14.44 15.91 15.16
CA GLY A 904 13.54 15.14 14.30
C GLY A 904 13.10 13.79 14.89
N ALA A 905 12.73 12.88 14.00
CA ALA A 905 12.21 11.55 14.32
C ALA A 905 12.90 10.44 13.51
N ALA A 906 12.14 9.43 13.06
CA ALA A 906 12.65 8.34 12.25
C ALA A 906 13.01 8.79 10.82
N TRP A 907 13.87 7.99 10.17
CA TRP A 907 14.58 8.32 8.94
C TRP A 907 13.69 8.79 7.76
N GLN A 908 12.45 8.29 7.66
CA GLN A 908 11.57 8.63 6.54
C GLN A 908 11.19 10.11 6.53
N ARG A 909 11.22 10.77 7.69
CA ARG A 909 10.88 12.18 7.83
C ARG A 909 12.01 13.13 7.49
N GLN A 910 13.24 12.62 7.32
CA GLN A 910 14.40 13.46 6.99
C GLN A 910 14.18 14.30 5.73
N SER A 911 13.41 13.80 4.76
CA SER A 911 13.13 14.50 3.49
C SER A 911 12.37 15.82 3.69
N LEU A 912 11.74 15.97 4.85
CA LEU A 912 11.06 17.16 5.33
C LEU A 912 11.90 17.84 6.41
N GLU A 913 12.34 17.10 7.43
CA GLU A 913 13.02 17.64 8.61
C GLU A 913 14.39 18.29 8.29
N PHE A 914 15.20 17.72 7.40
CA PHE A 914 16.55 18.23 7.12
C PHE A 914 16.56 19.62 6.47
N ALA A 915 15.51 19.99 5.74
CA ALA A 915 15.36 21.33 5.18
C ALA A 915 15.30 22.41 6.28
N HIS A 916 14.79 22.04 7.46
CA HIS A 916 14.61 22.94 8.61
C HIS A 916 15.78 22.92 9.60
N PHE A 917 16.75 22.02 9.43
CA PHE A 917 17.99 22.11 10.18
C PHE A 917 18.89 23.20 9.56
N PRO A 918 19.43 24.18 10.32
CA PRO A 918 20.15 25.31 9.74
C PRO A 918 21.66 25.10 9.55
N GLY A 919 22.21 23.98 10.02
CA GLY A 919 23.65 23.66 9.99
C GLY A 919 24.05 22.65 8.90
N SER A 920 25.28 22.12 8.97
CA SER A 920 25.70 21.01 8.11
C SER A 920 25.18 19.67 8.63
N ILE A 921 25.06 18.68 7.74
CA ILE A 921 24.43 17.38 8.01
C ILE A 921 25.38 16.27 7.57
N LEU A 922 25.65 15.30 8.43
CA LEU A 922 26.45 14.11 8.14
C LEU A 922 25.60 12.85 8.23
N MET A 923 25.60 12.05 7.16
CA MET A 923 25.04 10.70 7.14
C MET A 923 26.15 9.67 7.27
N THR A 924 26.22 8.99 8.42
CA THR A 924 27.22 7.95 8.71
C THR A 924 26.82 6.57 8.19
N THR A 925 25.51 6.31 8.10
CA THR A 925 24.94 5.05 7.59
C THR A 925 23.59 5.29 6.89
N ASN A 926 22.89 4.21 6.52
CA ASN A 926 21.45 4.29 6.22
C ASN A 926 20.65 4.86 7.41
N CYS A 927 19.50 5.47 7.18
CA CYS A 927 18.79 5.57 5.90
C CYS A 927 18.91 6.96 5.28
N LEU A 928 19.62 7.11 4.17
CA LEU A 928 19.60 8.31 3.33
C LEU A 928 18.54 8.18 2.23
N THR A 929 17.55 9.07 2.23
CA THR A 929 16.60 9.24 1.12
C THR A 929 17.13 10.26 0.11
N GLN A 930 16.49 10.36 -1.05
CA GLN A 930 16.82 11.37 -2.06
C GLN A 930 17.01 12.77 -1.45
N PRO A 931 18.25 13.33 -1.48
CA PRO A 931 18.53 14.66 -0.98
C PRO A 931 17.68 15.70 -1.73
N LYS A 932 17.06 16.62 -0.98
CA LYS A 932 16.27 17.72 -1.54
C LYS A 932 17.13 18.97 -1.71
N MET A 933 16.75 19.85 -2.64
CA MET A 933 17.54 21.02 -3.02
C MET A 933 17.81 21.97 -1.84
N GLU A 934 16.89 22.02 -0.88
CA GLU A 934 16.90 22.90 0.30
C GLU A 934 18.06 22.59 1.28
N TYR A 935 18.57 21.36 1.28
CA TYR A 935 19.65 20.94 2.17
C TYR A 935 20.79 20.18 1.48
N LYS A 936 20.69 19.92 0.17
CA LYS A 936 21.68 19.15 -0.60
C LYS A 936 23.10 19.68 -0.42
N GLU A 937 23.28 20.99 -0.49
CA GLU A 937 24.60 21.65 -0.40
C GLU A 937 25.22 21.58 1.01
N ARG A 938 24.41 21.21 2.01
CA ARG A 938 24.82 21.11 3.42
C ARG A 938 24.95 19.68 3.90
N LEU A 939 24.72 18.71 3.02
CA LEU A 939 24.76 17.29 3.31
C LEU A 939 26.13 16.70 2.97
N PHE A 940 26.64 15.83 3.84
CA PHE A 940 27.84 15.03 3.66
C PHE A 940 27.52 13.56 3.91
N THR A 941 28.27 12.68 3.26
CA THR A 941 28.22 11.23 3.49
C THR A 941 29.54 10.74 4.04
N ALA A 942 29.54 9.63 4.78
CA ALA A 942 30.74 8.94 5.24
C ALA A 942 30.54 7.41 5.19
N GLY A 943 31.65 6.66 5.31
CA GLY A 943 31.64 5.20 5.33
C GLY A 943 31.00 4.58 4.07
N ALA A 944 30.08 3.64 4.29
CA ALA A 944 29.38 2.95 3.20
C ALA A 944 28.40 3.86 2.43
N VAL A 945 27.99 5.01 2.99
CA VAL A 945 26.95 5.88 2.44
C VAL A 945 27.44 6.65 1.22
N GLY A 946 26.62 6.78 0.19
CA GLY A 946 26.97 7.57 -0.99
C GLY A 946 25.76 8.08 -1.76
N TRP A 947 25.89 9.27 -2.34
CA TRP A 947 24.90 9.83 -3.26
C TRP A 947 25.59 10.75 -4.26
N GLU A 948 25.21 10.64 -5.52
CA GLU A 948 25.83 11.42 -6.59
C GLU A 948 25.75 12.95 -6.36
N GLY A 949 26.92 13.59 -6.36
CA GLY A 949 27.05 15.03 -6.13
C GLY A 949 26.89 15.45 -4.67
N ILE A 950 26.95 14.53 -3.72
CA ILE A 950 27.08 14.82 -2.28
C ILE A 950 28.53 14.54 -1.87
N PRO A 951 29.23 15.48 -1.21
CA PRO A 951 30.59 15.25 -0.72
C PRO A 951 30.69 14.04 0.23
N HIS A 952 31.76 13.27 0.09
CA HIS A 952 32.07 12.10 0.91
C HIS A 952 33.30 12.36 1.79
N LEU A 953 33.24 12.01 3.08
CA LEU A 953 34.31 12.24 4.05
C LEU A 953 35.04 10.94 4.38
N GLU A 954 36.38 10.95 4.21
CA GLU A 954 37.29 9.83 4.52
C GLU A 954 38.12 10.13 5.79
N ASN A 955 37.44 10.39 6.91
CA ASN A 955 38.00 10.73 8.23
C ASN A 955 38.55 12.16 8.42
N ASP A 956 38.35 13.07 7.46
CA ASP A 956 38.54 14.51 7.66
C ASP A 956 37.18 15.22 7.81
N TYR A 957 36.90 15.71 9.02
CA TYR A 957 35.66 16.43 9.33
C TYR A 957 35.77 17.95 9.14
N LYS A 958 36.93 18.46 8.72
CA LYS A 958 37.12 19.90 8.52
C LYS A 958 36.11 20.52 7.54
N PRO A 959 35.77 19.91 6.38
CA PRO A 959 34.77 20.48 5.47
C PRO A 959 33.38 20.59 6.09
N LEU A 960 33.00 19.59 6.91
CA LEU A 960 31.72 19.58 7.64
C LEU A 960 31.66 20.73 8.66
N ILE A 961 32.76 20.94 9.39
CA ILE A 961 32.89 21.98 10.42
C ILE A 961 32.93 23.37 9.79
N ASP A 962 33.73 23.58 8.75
CA ASP A 962 33.83 24.86 8.05
C ASP A 962 32.45 25.31 7.55
N LEU A 963 31.66 24.39 7.00
CA LEU A 963 30.30 24.69 6.56
C LEU A 963 29.34 24.97 7.72
N ALA A 964 29.46 24.25 8.85
CA ALA A 964 28.66 24.51 10.05
C ALA A 964 28.91 25.93 10.59
N VAL A 965 30.17 26.36 10.59
CA VAL A 965 30.58 27.71 11.04
C VAL A 965 30.08 28.79 10.09
N ALA A 966 30.14 28.56 8.78
CA ALA A 966 29.62 29.46 7.77
C ALA A 966 28.07 29.56 7.77
N SER A 967 27.39 28.52 8.23
CA SER A 967 25.92 28.45 8.29
C SER A 967 25.32 29.33 9.38
N LYS A 968 24.04 29.68 9.27
CA LYS A 968 23.34 30.56 10.24
C LYS A 968 23.36 29.99 11.66
N GLY A 969 23.07 28.69 11.81
CA GLY A 969 22.84 28.05 13.10
C GLY A 969 21.48 28.42 13.70
N PHE A 970 21.25 28.02 14.95
CA PHE A 970 20.07 28.42 15.73
C PHE A 970 20.32 29.71 16.51
N THR A 971 19.26 30.46 16.77
CA THR A 971 19.24 31.72 17.51
C THR A 971 18.49 31.56 18.84
N ALA A 972 18.53 32.57 19.69
CA ALA A 972 17.79 32.56 20.96
C ALA A 972 16.26 32.60 20.77
N ASP A 973 15.79 33.04 19.61
CA ASP A 973 14.37 33.10 19.27
C ASP A 973 13.82 31.74 18.81
N ASP A 974 14.70 30.80 18.45
CA ASP A 974 14.34 29.44 18.04
C ASP A 974 14.02 28.59 19.29
N VAL A 975 12.79 28.71 19.79
CA VAL A 975 12.34 28.00 21.01
C VAL A 975 11.84 26.57 20.75
N ALA A 976 11.58 26.21 19.48
CA ALA A 976 11.18 24.88 19.04
C ALA A 976 11.68 24.64 17.60
N PHE A 977 11.83 23.38 17.19
CA PHE A 977 12.15 23.08 15.79
C PHE A 977 10.95 23.37 14.89
N SER A 978 11.20 24.11 13.81
CA SER A 978 10.16 24.58 12.89
C SER A 978 10.01 23.67 11.67
N TYR A 979 9.60 22.42 11.86
CA TYR A 979 9.21 21.52 10.75
C TYR A 979 7.74 21.08 10.87
N PRO A 980 7.05 20.78 9.75
CA PRO A 980 5.67 20.31 9.77
C PRO A 980 5.45 19.12 10.73
N ALA A 981 4.39 19.18 11.53
CA ALA A 981 4.05 18.13 12.49
C ALA A 981 3.80 16.78 11.80
N ASN A 982 4.02 15.67 12.51
CA ASN A 982 3.54 14.37 12.06
C ASN A 982 2.06 14.23 12.47
N PRO A 983 1.11 14.07 11.53
CA PRO A 983 -0.30 13.93 11.89
C PRO A 983 -0.63 12.59 12.58
N PHE A 984 0.25 11.60 12.51
CA PHE A 984 0.05 10.25 13.10
C PHE A 984 0.73 10.05 14.45
N VAL A 985 1.75 10.86 14.76
CA VAL A 985 2.61 10.68 15.93
C VAL A 985 2.86 12.04 16.53
N LYS A 986 2.58 12.22 17.82
CA LYS A 986 2.85 13.50 18.48
C LYS A 986 4.35 13.74 18.56
N ALA A 987 4.77 14.98 18.30
CA ALA A 987 6.14 15.39 18.54
C ALA A 987 6.46 15.29 20.05
N ALA A 988 7.64 14.75 20.38
CA ALA A 988 8.13 14.70 21.75
C ALA A 988 9.12 15.85 21.97
N GLU A 989 8.95 16.62 23.04
CA GLU A 989 9.93 17.63 23.46
C GLU A 989 11.16 17.01 24.13
N LYS A 990 11.00 15.79 24.65
CA LYS A 990 12.04 15.02 25.34
C LYS A 990 11.89 13.54 25.04
N TYR A 991 13.02 12.85 24.96
CA TYR A 991 13.06 11.38 24.91
C TYR A 991 13.76 10.81 26.14
N HIS A 992 13.29 9.65 26.59
CA HIS A 992 13.94 8.86 27.63
C HIS A 992 14.75 7.74 26.97
N VAL A 993 16.04 7.67 27.27
CA VAL A 993 16.98 6.69 26.68
C VAL A 993 17.84 6.05 27.76
N GLY A 994 18.67 5.07 27.38
CA GLY A 994 19.71 4.53 28.24
C GLY A 994 19.28 3.33 29.07
N TRP A 995 18.27 2.58 28.62
CA TRP A 995 17.78 1.37 29.26
C TRP A 995 18.36 0.10 28.61
N GLY A 996 19.66 0.10 28.29
CA GLY A 996 20.36 -1.08 27.79
C GLY A 996 20.41 -2.24 28.80
N SER A 997 20.92 -3.40 28.37
CA SER A 997 20.86 -4.64 29.18
C SER A 997 21.48 -4.52 30.57
N GLU A 998 22.63 -3.86 30.73
CA GLU A 998 23.28 -3.70 32.04
C GLU A 998 22.40 -2.91 33.02
N THR A 999 21.72 -1.87 32.53
CA THR A 999 20.81 -1.06 33.34
C THR A 999 19.56 -1.85 33.72
N VAL A 1000 18.93 -2.55 32.76
CA VAL A 1000 17.71 -3.32 33.03
C VAL A 1000 17.99 -4.53 33.92
N ILE A 1001 19.07 -5.27 33.65
CA ILE A 1001 19.50 -6.42 34.48
C ILE A 1001 19.94 -5.94 35.86
N GLY A 1002 20.59 -4.78 35.98
CA GLY A 1002 20.90 -4.17 37.27
C GLY A 1002 19.65 -3.87 38.11
N ALA A 1003 18.52 -3.60 37.45
CA ALA A 1003 17.20 -3.41 38.08
C ALA A 1003 16.42 -4.72 38.28
N ALA A 1004 16.97 -5.89 37.93
CA ALA A 1004 16.27 -7.17 37.96
C ALA A 1004 15.61 -7.52 39.30
N PRO A 1005 16.21 -7.30 40.49
CA PRO A 1005 15.54 -7.57 41.76
C PRO A 1005 14.21 -6.81 41.89
N THR A 1006 14.19 -5.54 41.49
CA THR A 1006 13.00 -4.68 41.48
C THR A 1006 11.97 -5.15 40.45
N VAL A 1007 12.42 -5.49 39.25
CA VAL A 1007 11.55 -5.99 38.17
C VAL A 1007 10.90 -7.33 38.54
N LEU A 1008 11.66 -8.27 39.09
CA LEU A 1008 11.16 -9.57 39.53
C LEU A 1008 10.17 -9.44 40.69
N GLN A 1009 10.47 -8.55 41.65
CA GLN A 1009 9.53 -8.23 42.73
C GLN A 1009 8.23 -7.64 42.17
N ALA A 1010 8.31 -6.71 41.20
CA ALA A 1010 7.13 -6.13 40.56
C ALA A 1010 6.30 -7.14 39.74
N VAL A 1011 6.94 -8.16 39.15
CA VAL A 1011 6.23 -9.30 38.56
C VAL A 1011 5.51 -10.11 39.64
N SER A 1012 6.20 -10.42 40.75
CA SER A 1012 5.62 -11.17 41.88
C SER A 1012 4.44 -10.44 42.53
N ASP A 1013 4.53 -9.12 42.65
CA ASP A 1013 3.49 -8.27 43.24
C ASP A 1013 2.32 -7.96 42.28
N GLY A 1014 2.39 -8.44 41.03
CA GLY A 1014 1.35 -8.24 40.01
C GLY A 1014 1.36 -6.85 39.39
N HIS A 1015 2.38 -6.03 39.64
CA HIS A 1015 2.57 -4.73 38.99
C HIS A 1015 3.02 -4.86 37.53
N ILE A 1016 3.65 -5.99 37.17
CA ILE A 1016 3.99 -6.35 35.79
C ILE A 1016 3.25 -7.63 35.41
N SER A 1017 2.38 -7.57 34.40
CA SER A 1017 1.66 -8.75 33.89
C SER A 1017 2.37 -9.41 32.70
N ARG A 1018 3.05 -8.62 31.85
CA ARG A 1018 3.67 -9.09 30.61
C ARG A 1018 4.65 -8.06 30.04
N PHE A 1019 5.73 -8.55 29.43
CA PHE A 1019 6.67 -7.77 28.65
C PHE A 1019 6.31 -7.82 27.16
N TYR A 1020 6.50 -6.71 26.46
CA TYR A 1020 6.26 -6.60 25.02
C TYR A 1020 7.50 -6.00 24.36
N VAL A 1021 8.14 -6.74 23.45
CA VAL A 1021 9.17 -6.18 22.58
C VAL A 1021 8.45 -5.62 21.35
N ILE A 1022 8.35 -4.29 21.27
CA ILE A 1022 7.71 -3.58 20.16
C ILE A 1022 8.75 -2.63 19.56
N GLY A 1023 9.22 -2.95 18.36
CA GLY A 1023 10.26 -2.13 17.72
C GLY A 1023 10.88 -2.81 16.51
N GLY A 1024 12.07 -2.35 16.14
CA GLY A 1024 12.76 -2.71 14.90
C GLY A 1024 12.88 -1.48 14.00
N CYS A 1025 12.51 -1.62 12.73
CA CYS A 1025 12.67 -0.53 11.76
C CYS A 1025 11.34 0.12 11.37
N ASP A 1026 11.30 1.45 11.45
CA ASP A 1026 10.19 2.27 10.94
C ASP A 1026 10.27 2.46 9.42
N GLY A 1027 9.21 3.03 8.83
CA GLY A 1027 9.14 3.41 7.43
C GLY A 1027 8.02 4.41 7.15
N TYR A 1028 7.77 4.71 5.87
CA TYR A 1028 6.66 5.58 5.48
C TYR A 1028 5.30 5.10 6.03
N GLU A 1029 4.41 6.08 6.24
CA GLU A 1029 3.07 5.92 6.80
C GLU A 1029 2.20 4.93 6.01
N GLY A 1030 1.27 4.28 6.70
CA GLY A 1030 0.50 3.16 6.19
C GLY A 1030 -0.14 2.37 7.34
N GLU A 1031 -0.09 1.04 7.26
CA GLU A 1031 -0.48 0.12 8.36
C GLU A 1031 0.42 0.21 9.61
N ARG A 1032 1.40 1.13 9.65
CA ARG A 1032 2.33 1.29 10.77
C ARG A 1032 1.72 2.03 11.97
N SER A 1033 0.54 2.65 11.83
CA SER A 1033 -0.23 3.14 13.00
C SER A 1033 -0.52 2.00 13.98
N TYR A 1034 -0.61 0.76 13.48
CA TYR A 1034 -0.74 -0.47 14.25
C TYR A 1034 0.17 -0.50 15.48
N TYR A 1035 1.45 -0.10 15.38
CA TYR A 1035 2.37 -0.17 16.52
C TYR A 1035 2.06 0.86 17.60
N THR A 1036 1.64 2.07 17.17
CA THR A 1036 1.16 3.12 18.08
C THR A 1036 -0.11 2.68 18.78
N ASP A 1037 -1.09 2.20 18.01
CA ASP A 1037 -2.39 1.77 18.48
C ASP A 1037 -2.26 0.56 19.42
N LEU A 1038 -1.41 -0.39 19.07
CA LEU A 1038 -1.08 -1.55 19.89
C LEU A 1038 -0.52 -1.12 21.24
N ALA A 1039 0.55 -0.32 21.26
CA ALA A 1039 1.22 0.09 22.50
C ALA A 1039 0.29 0.92 23.40
N ALA A 1040 -0.54 1.79 22.81
CA ALA A 1040 -1.52 2.58 23.54
C ALA A 1040 -2.66 1.73 24.14
N ALA A 1041 -3.04 0.63 23.49
CA ALA A 1041 -4.10 -0.27 23.94
C ALA A 1041 -3.64 -1.32 24.96
N LEU A 1042 -2.33 -1.43 25.24
CA LEU A 1042 -1.81 -2.39 26.19
C LEU A 1042 -2.31 -2.11 27.63
N PRO A 1043 -2.55 -3.16 28.45
CA PRO A 1043 -2.90 -3.01 29.86
C PRO A 1043 -1.93 -2.12 30.63
N SER A 1044 -2.39 -1.47 31.71
CA SER A 1044 -1.57 -0.61 32.58
C SER A 1044 -0.52 -1.37 33.42
N THR A 1045 -0.45 -2.69 33.29
CA THR A 1045 0.54 -3.59 33.91
C THR A 1045 1.57 -4.15 32.91
N SER A 1046 1.47 -3.83 31.63
CA SER A 1046 2.47 -4.20 30.60
C SER A 1046 3.80 -3.46 30.76
N VAL A 1047 4.92 -4.02 30.31
CA VAL A 1047 6.17 -3.27 30.13
C VAL A 1047 6.61 -3.40 28.67
N VAL A 1048 6.84 -2.28 27.99
CA VAL A 1048 7.26 -2.25 26.59
C VAL A 1048 8.75 -2.02 26.51
N LEU A 1049 9.45 -2.93 25.86
CA LEU A 1049 10.86 -2.83 25.48
C LEU A 1049 10.91 -2.44 24.00
N THR A 1050 11.56 -1.34 23.67
CA THR A 1050 11.69 -0.90 22.27
C THR A 1050 13.14 -0.81 21.83
N VAL A 1051 13.37 -1.07 20.54
CA VAL A 1051 14.68 -1.11 19.88
C VAL A 1051 14.54 -0.51 18.49
N GLY A 1052 15.60 0.16 18.02
CA GLY A 1052 15.65 0.75 16.68
C GLY A 1052 14.61 1.83 16.43
N CYS A 1053 14.59 2.37 15.21
CA CYS A 1053 13.78 3.52 14.84
C CYS A 1053 12.26 3.27 14.87
N GLY A 1054 11.81 2.01 14.96
CA GLY A 1054 10.41 1.69 15.28
C GLY A 1054 9.92 2.37 16.57
N LYS A 1055 10.84 2.68 17.50
CA LYS A 1055 10.56 3.42 18.74
C LYS A 1055 9.84 4.75 18.53
N PHE A 1056 10.08 5.43 17.40
CA PHE A 1056 9.48 6.75 17.16
C PHE A 1056 7.95 6.67 17.00
N ARG A 1057 7.38 5.48 16.79
CA ARG A 1057 5.94 5.24 16.85
C ARG A 1057 5.36 5.30 18.26
N ILE A 1058 6.16 5.04 19.29
CA ILE A 1058 5.63 4.80 20.65
C ILE A 1058 6.32 5.64 21.74
N ASN A 1059 7.50 6.20 21.48
CA ASN A 1059 8.28 6.98 22.46
C ASN A 1059 7.61 8.28 22.96
N HIS A 1060 6.53 8.71 22.31
CA HIS A 1060 5.73 9.87 22.74
C HIS A 1060 4.60 9.48 23.71
N LEU A 1061 4.36 8.17 23.93
CA LEU A 1061 3.32 7.68 24.81
C LEU A 1061 3.79 7.75 26.28
N ASP A 1062 2.94 8.32 27.14
CA ASP A 1062 3.12 8.23 28.58
C ASP A 1062 2.49 6.93 29.09
N MET A 1063 3.34 5.94 29.38
CA MET A 1063 2.92 4.65 29.92
C MET A 1063 3.06 4.58 31.46
N GLY A 1064 3.47 5.67 32.12
CA GLY A 1064 3.73 5.70 33.56
C GLY A 1064 4.94 4.88 33.99
N THR A 1065 4.99 4.54 35.28
CA THR A 1065 6.08 3.78 35.91
C THR A 1065 5.59 2.45 36.48
N ILE A 1066 6.50 1.53 36.75
CA ILE A 1066 6.22 0.23 37.35
C ILE A 1066 5.94 0.45 38.85
N GLY A 1067 4.67 0.39 39.26
CA GLY A 1067 4.27 0.63 40.65
C GLY A 1067 4.79 1.97 41.18
N GLU A 1068 5.42 1.96 42.36
CA GLU A 1068 6.07 3.14 42.96
C GLU A 1068 7.59 3.16 42.75
N THR A 1069 8.13 2.30 41.87
CA THR A 1069 9.59 2.10 41.70
C THR A 1069 10.28 3.25 40.98
N GLY A 1070 9.52 4.08 40.26
CA GLY A 1070 10.06 5.14 39.39
C GLY A 1070 10.66 4.65 38.07
N ILE A 1071 10.68 3.33 37.81
CA ILE A 1071 11.15 2.75 36.54
C ILE A 1071 10.05 2.93 35.48
N PRO A 1072 10.32 3.54 34.31
CA PRO A 1072 9.33 3.71 33.24
C PRO A 1072 8.79 2.37 32.71
N ARG A 1073 7.54 2.35 32.26
CA ARG A 1073 6.95 1.17 31.60
C ARG A 1073 7.30 1.07 30.11
N LEU A 1074 7.83 2.14 29.51
CA LEU A 1074 8.40 2.14 28.17
C LEU A 1074 9.92 2.31 28.27
N LEU A 1075 10.66 1.26 27.91
CA LEU A 1075 12.11 1.17 28.04
C LEU A 1075 12.75 1.14 26.65
N ASP A 1076 13.45 2.22 26.30
CA ASP A 1076 14.27 2.30 25.08
C ASP A 1076 15.63 1.63 25.30
N LEU A 1077 15.81 0.45 24.72
CA LEU A 1077 17.04 -0.34 24.83
C LEU A 1077 18.16 0.19 23.92
N GLY A 1078 17.82 1.01 22.92
CA GLY A 1078 18.78 1.63 22.02
C GLY A 1078 18.51 1.38 20.53
N GLN A 1079 19.58 1.26 19.75
CA GLN A 1079 19.57 1.09 18.29
C GLN A 1079 19.01 -0.27 17.89
N CYS A 1080 18.87 -0.53 16.59
CA CYS A 1080 18.48 -1.87 16.10
C CYS A 1080 19.46 -2.99 16.53
N ASN A 1081 20.76 -2.71 16.66
CA ASN A 1081 21.76 -3.63 17.23
C ASN A 1081 21.55 -3.91 18.72
N ASP A 1082 20.91 -3.01 19.47
CA ASP A 1082 20.57 -3.24 20.88
C ASP A 1082 19.40 -4.23 21.05
N SER A 1083 18.93 -4.85 19.96
CA SER A 1083 18.23 -6.15 20.03
C SER A 1083 19.05 -7.23 20.76
N TYR A 1084 20.39 -7.09 20.78
CA TYR A 1084 21.25 -7.86 21.70
C TYR A 1084 20.84 -7.68 23.15
N SER A 1085 20.62 -6.44 23.59
CA SER A 1085 20.18 -6.16 24.96
C SER A 1085 18.84 -6.81 25.26
N ALA A 1086 17.89 -6.79 24.32
CA ALA A 1086 16.59 -7.47 24.47
C ALA A 1086 16.77 -8.99 24.70
N VAL A 1087 17.66 -9.63 23.93
CA VAL A 1087 17.99 -11.05 24.08
C VAL A 1087 18.63 -11.33 25.44
N GLN A 1088 19.60 -10.52 25.87
CA GLN A 1088 20.25 -10.69 27.18
C GLN A 1088 19.25 -10.55 28.33
N ILE A 1089 18.35 -9.55 28.25
CA ILE A 1089 17.29 -9.36 29.25
C ILE A 1089 16.36 -10.57 29.30
N ALA A 1090 15.91 -11.09 28.15
CA ALA A 1090 15.05 -12.27 28.11
C ALA A 1090 15.74 -13.51 28.69
N LEU A 1091 17.01 -13.75 28.35
CA LEU A 1091 17.78 -14.87 28.91
C LEU A 1091 17.96 -14.75 30.42
N ALA A 1092 18.28 -13.55 30.91
CA ALA A 1092 18.44 -13.29 32.34
C ALA A 1092 17.12 -13.49 33.11
N LEU A 1093 16.00 -13.02 32.55
CA LEU A 1093 14.67 -13.23 33.14
C LEU A 1093 14.28 -14.71 33.15
N ALA A 1094 14.51 -15.44 32.06
CA ALA A 1094 14.23 -16.87 31.97
C ALA A 1094 15.03 -17.67 33.02
N GLN A 1095 16.31 -17.32 33.18
CA GLN A 1095 17.16 -17.90 34.21
C GLN A 1095 16.65 -17.61 35.63
N ALA A 1096 16.26 -16.36 35.90
CA ALA A 1096 15.75 -15.94 37.20
C ALA A 1096 14.39 -16.57 37.56
N LEU A 1097 13.54 -16.82 36.57
CA LEU A 1097 12.23 -17.44 36.72
C LEU A 1097 12.26 -18.98 36.58
N HIS A 1098 13.44 -19.55 36.34
CA HIS A 1098 13.64 -21.00 36.14
C HIS A 1098 12.75 -21.60 35.04
N CYS A 1099 12.60 -20.90 33.91
CA CYS A 1099 11.80 -21.32 32.76
C CYS A 1099 12.55 -21.18 31.42
N GLY A 1100 11.97 -21.67 30.32
CA GLY A 1100 12.48 -21.36 28.98
C GLY A 1100 12.13 -19.95 28.54
N VAL A 1101 12.86 -19.39 27.57
CA VAL A 1101 12.58 -18.05 27.01
C VAL A 1101 11.16 -17.94 26.44
N ASN A 1102 10.67 -19.02 25.81
CA ASN A 1102 9.30 -19.08 25.26
C ASN A 1102 8.21 -19.22 26.33
N ASP A 1103 8.57 -19.53 27.58
CA ASP A 1103 7.64 -19.64 28.71
C ASP A 1103 7.51 -18.31 29.47
N LEU A 1104 8.36 -17.32 29.15
CA LEU A 1104 8.26 -15.99 29.73
C LEU A 1104 6.92 -15.34 29.36
N PRO A 1105 6.38 -14.47 30.24
CA PRO A 1105 5.30 -13.57 29.87
C PRO A 1105 5.88 -12.48 28.96
N LEU A 1106 6.27 -12.86 27.74
CA LEU A 1106 6.93 -12.04 26.73
C LEU A 1106 6.21 -12.20 25.40
N SER A 1107 5.91 -11.09 24.74
CA SER A 1107 5.38 -11.07 23.38
C SER A 1107 6.26 -10.19 22.49
N ILE A 1108 6.54 -10.64 21.27
CA ILE A 1108 7.48 -9.98 20.36
C ILE A 1108 6.74 -9.55 19.10
N VAL A 1109 6.75 -8.25 18.83
CA VAL A 1109 6.11 -7.62 17.68
C VAL A 1109 7.14 -6.77 16.94
N LEU A 1110 7.72 -7.34 15.88
CA LEU A 1110 8.80 -6.74 15.12
C LEU A 1110 8.26 -5.95 13.93
N SER A 1111 8.48 -4.64 13.98
CA SER A 1111 8.47 -3.79 12.81
C SER A 1111 9.74 -4.01 12.00
N TRP A 1112 9.63 -4.24 10.69
CA TRP A 1112 10.80 -4.39 9.83
C TRP A 1112 10.71 -3.46 8.61
N PHE A 1113 11.87 -3.17 8.03
CA PHE A 1113 11.98 -2.39 6.80
C PHE A 1113 13.18 -2.85 5.96
N GLU A 1114 14.37 -2.93 6.55
CA GLU A 1114 15.62 -3.22 5.83
C GLU A 1114 16.34 -4.44 6.40
N GLN A 1115 17.59 -4.67 5.98
CA GLN A 1115 18.27 -5.95 6.13
C GLN A 1115 18.87 -6.17 7.53
N LYS A 1116 19.12 -5.12 8.31
CA LYS A 1116 19.50 -5.28 9.74
C LYS A 1116 18.36 -5.90 10.54
N ALA A 1117 17.11 -5.55 10.23
CA ALA A 1117 15.95 -6.25 10.82
C ALA A 1117 15.84 -7.72 10.39
N VAL A 1118 16.24 -8.06 9.15
CA VAL A 1118 16.24 -9.45 8.66
C VAL A 1118 17.22 -10.30 9.45
N VAL A 1119 18.45 -9.84 9.67
CA VAL A 1119 19.45 -10.62 10.42
C VAL A 1119 19.13 -10.70 11.92
N VAL A 1120 18.46 -9.68 12.48
CA VAL A 1120 17.92 -9.74 13.86
C VAL A 1120 16.82 -10.79 13.95
N LEU A 1121 15.89 -10.85 12.99
CA LEU A 1121 14.89 -11.93 12.95
C LEU A 1121 15.57 -13.31 12.88
N LEU A 1122 16.58 -13.49 12.03
CA LEU A 1122 17.34 -14.74 11.95
C LEU A 1122 18.01 -15.10 13.29
N THR A 1123 18.52 -14.10 14.02
CA THR A 1123 19.11 -14.28 15.35
C THR A 1123 18.08 -14.79 16.36
N LEU A 1124 16.88 -14.22 16.36
CA LEU A 1124 15.81 -14.67 17.25
C LEU A 1124 15.35 -16.10 16.92
N LEU A 1125 15.18 -16.40 15.62
CA LEU A 1125 14.81 -17.74 15.16
C LEU A 1125 15.88 -18.79 15.49
N SER A 1126 17.17 -18.44 15.36
CA SER A 1126 18.27 -19.37 15.67
C SER A 1126 18.41 -19.67 17.16
N LEU A 1127 17.93 -18.77 18.03
CA LEU A 1127 17.78 -18.99 19.47
C LEU A 1127 16.54 -19.83 19.84
N GLY A 1128 15.75 -20.24 18.86
CA GLY A 1128 14.52 -21.01 19.08
C GLY A 1128 13.38 -20.20 19.66
N ILE A 1129 13.44 -18.86 19.57
CA ILE A 1129 12.37 -17.97 20.00
C ILE A 1129 11.18 -18.12 19.06
N ARG A 1130 10.00 -18.30 19.63
CA ARG A 1130 8.74 -18.53 18.92
C ARG A 1130 7.78 -17.36 19.11
N ASN A 1131 6.65 -17.42 18.40
CA ASN A 1131 5.52 -16.50 18.56
C ASN A 1131 5.86 -15.04 18.20
N ILE A 1132 6.73 -14.86 17.21
CA ILE A 1132 7.14 -13.53 16.74
C ILE A 1132 6.11 -13.05 15.72
N ARG A 1133 5.53 -11.87 15.94
CA ARG A 1133 4.75 -11.16 14.92
C ARG A 1133 5.67 -10.25 14.11
N VAL A 1134 5.57 -10.30 12.79
CA VAL A 1134 6.33 -9.43 11.86
C VAL A 1134 5.37 -8.58 11.03
N GLY A 1135 5.74 -7.32 10.82
CA GLY A 1135 4.90 -6.41 10.02
C GLY A 1135 5.59 -5.10 9.59
N PRO A 1136 4.83 -4.19 8.95
CA PRO A 1136 3.39 -4.30 8.69
C PRO A 1136 3.03 -5.36 7.65
N THR A 1137 3.93 -5.61 6.68
CA THR A 1137 3.76 -6.64 5.66
C THR A 1137 4.78 -7.77 5.86
N VAL A 1138 4.46 -8.97 5.36
CA VAL A 1138 5.45 -10.05 5.28
C VAL A 1138 6.49 -9.71 4.20
N PRO A 1139 7.80 -10.00 4.42
CA PRO A 1139 8.80 -9.82 3.38
C PRO A 1139 8.46 -10.48 2.05
N ALA A 1140 8.56 -9.71 0.95
CA ALA A 1140 8.24 -10.16 -0.40
C ALA A 1140 9.07 -11.37 -0.87
N PHE A 1141 10.29 -11.52 -0.35
CA PHE A 1141 11.15 -12.67 -0.60
C PHE A 1141 10.74 -13.94 0.18
N LEU A 1142 9.78 -13.84 1.10
CA LEU A 1142 9.14 -14.99 1.75
C LEU A 1142 7.81 -15.28 1.06
N ARG A 1143 7.84 -16.17 0.06
CA ARG A 1143 6.61 -16.70 -0.56
C ARG A 1143 5.71 -17.35 0.51
N PRO A 1144 4.39 -17.42 0.31
CA PRO A 1144 3.47 -18.03 1.29
C PRO A 1144 3.88 -19.44 1.72
N SER A 1145 4.41 -20.25 0.80
CA SER A 1145 4.93 -21.59 1.09
C SER A 1145 6.11 -21.56 2.08
N ILE A 1146 7.01 -20.59 1.98
CA ILE A 1146 8.14 -20.42 2.90
C ILE A 1146 7.69 -19.81 4.22
N PHE A 1147 6.79 -18.83 4.17
CA PHE A 1147 6.22 -18.25 5.38
C PHE A 1147 5.51 -19.33 6.20
N LYS A 1148 4.80 -20.26 5.54
CA LYS A 1148 4.21 -21.44 6.17
C LYS A 1148 5.27 -22.34 6.83
N VAL A 1149 6.41 -22.59 6.20
CA VAL A 1149 7.51 -23.37 6.83
C VAL A 1149 8.03 -22.68 8.10
N LEU A 1150 8.23 -21.36 8.05
CA LEU A 1150 8.67 -20.58 9.22
C LEU A 1150 7.59 -20.52 10.31
N HIS A 1151 6.32 -20.47 9.92
CA HIS A 1151 5.17 -20.56 10.80
C HIS A 1151 5.10 -21.93 11.50
N GLU A 1152 5.24 -23.03 10.76
CA GLU A 1152 5.21 -24.39 11.34
C GLU A 1152 6.38 -24.65 12.29
N LYS A 1153 7.59 -24.15 11.98
CA LYS A 1153 8.78 -24.36 12.81
C LYS A 1153 8.85 -23.44 14.03
N PHE A 1154 8.49 -22.18 13.88
CA PHE A 1154 8.74 -21.13 14.87
C PHE A 1154 7.48 -20.38 15.33
N ASN A 1155 6.30 -20.72 14.79
CA ASN A 1155 5.07 -19.94 14.95
C ASN A 1155 5.29 -18.45 14.60
N LEU A 1156 6.04 -18.19 13.52
CA LEU A 1156 6.17 -16.85 12.95
C LEU A 1156 4.81 -16.40 12.40
N MET A 1157 4.36 -15.22 12.81
CA MET A 1157 3.04 -14.68 12.47
C MET A 1157 3.17 -13.33 11.77
N ALA A 1158 2.23 -13.00 10.89
CA ALA A 1158 2.03 -11.62 10.45
C ALA A 1158 1.23 -10.88 11.52
N ILE A 1159 1.36 -9.55 11.57
CA ILE A 1159 0.43 -8.74 12.38
C ILE A 1159 -1.01 -8.90 11.85
N GLY A 1160 -2.00 -8.86 12.74
CA GLY A 1160 -3.41 -8.93 12.40
C GLY A 1160 -3.97 -7.57 11.96
N ALA A 1161 -5.14 -7.61 11.31
CA ALA A 1161 -5.91 -6.41 10.99
C ALA A 1161 -6.64 -5.81 12.20
N ASP A 1162 -6.71 -6.54 13.31
CA ASP A 1162 -7.38 -6.15 14.56
C ASP A 1162 -6.38 -6.23 15.73
N ILE A 1163 -5.99 -5.06 16.25
CA ILE A 1163 -5.05 -4.95 17.36
C ILE A 1163 -5.58 -5.59 18.65
N HIS A 1164 -6.89 -5.55 18.90
CA HIS A 1164 -7.47 -6.08 20.14
C HIS A 1164 -7.38 -7.60 20.14
N LYS A 1165 -7.64 -8.23 19.00
CA LYS A 1165 -7.46 -9.65 18.82
C LYS A 1165 -6.00 -10.08 18.95
N ASP A 1166 -5.07 -9.29 18.43
CA ASP A 1166 -3.64 -9.55 18.63
C ASP A 1166 -3.22 -9.44 20.10
N ILE A 1167 -3.74 -8.44 20.83
CA ILE A 1167 -3.51 -8.30 22.28
C ILE A 1167 -4.09 -9.50 23.03
N GLU A 1168 -5.32 -9.91 22.74
CA GLU A 1168 -5.96 -11.08 23.34
C GLU A 1168 -5.13 -12.35 23.13
N ASN A 1169 -4.69 -12.59 21.89
CA ASN A 1169 -3.84 -13.72 21.53
C ASN A 1169 -2.51 -13.68 22.29
N MET A 1170 -1.83 -12.53 22.32
CA MET A 1170 -0.57 -12.36 23.05
C MET A 1170 -0.73 -12.59 24.56
N ILE A 1171 -1.82 -12.10 25.15
CA ILE A 1171 -2.15 -12.33 26.58
C ILE A 1171 -2.42 -13.81 26.85
N ALA A 1172 -3.12 -14.49 25.94
CA ALA A 1172 -3.35 -15.94 25.99
C ALA A 1172 -2.07 -16.77 25.76
N GLY A 1173 -0.97 -16.13 25.38
CA GLY A 1173 0.33 -16.76 25.12
C GLY A 1173 0.45 -17.35 23.72
N ASP A 1174 -0.33 -16.83 22.76
CA ASP A 1174 -0.34 -17.25 21.35
C ASP A 1174 -0.51 -18.76 21.16
N LYS A 1175 -1.29 -19.38 22.05
CA LYS A 1175 -1.65 -20.79 21.94
C LYS A 1175 -2.57 -20.99 20.72
N PRO A 1176 -2.34 -22.02 19.89
CA PRO A 1176 -3.28 -22.36 18.82
C PRO A 1176 -4.67 -22.62 19.43
N VAL A 1177 -5.72 -22.15 18.75
CA VAL A 1177 -7.11 -22.17 19.24
C VAL A 1177 -7.68 -23.60 19.45
N ASP A 1178 -6.91 -24.64 19.15
CA ASP A 1178 -7.26 -26.06 19.36
C ASP A 1178 -6.20 -26.81 20.21
N ALA A 1179 -5.89 -26.31 21.41
CA ALA A 1179 -5.07 -27.03 22.41
C ALA A 1179 -5.82 -27.28 23.72
#